data_AF-A0A4R5KAW6-F1
#
_entry.id   AF-A0A4R5KAW6-F1
#
_cell.length_a   1.000
_cell.length_b   1.000
_cell.length_c   1.000
_cell.angle_alpha   90.00
_cell.angle_beta   90.00
_cell.angle_gamma   90.00
#
_symmetry.space_group_name_H-M   'P 1'
#
loop_
_entity.id
_entity.type
_entity.pdbx_description
1 polymer ?
#
loop_
_entity_poly.entity_id
_entity_poly.type
_entity_poly.pdbx_seq_one_letter_code
_entity_poly.pdbx_strand_id
1 'polypeptide(L)'
;MGLSNFTGSTDDDAAPPHGPGGGAGLPPVFPFSGMPVSAGDDTAAAEEMLVNYNERFVNAEPTLFRDRLIEQTLSVLIGRTKPNALLVGPAGVGKTKIVEDIARRIALGDTLIPDQLKTHTVFELPLSNLVAGSSLVGALEQKVKSILDFASDPKNKVILFMDEVHQLTAGAESGTYGKIAQILKPAMARGDLQVIGATTTQEARSLDDDPAFKRRFSRLVVDELTPAQTIDILARIRPGMLAHYTHRISVADEVLPAIVRIADENMNAGTGSHRPDNAITLLDRAMADRVLEQKRLMATAQASGDNATVQALQAIACVPLTEARVVDVARRMLTGTTVKHSVDVAGLRASLHRHLQGQDPVLDTLVDRVGREELDVFPRTAPIAWLFAGASGVGKTASAKIIAGQVTGQEPVILNMTEFHHESSMSRIVGAPAGYIGSDSNAELPFDSLESNPHRVVLLDEFEKADRAVQRLFLQALDEGFITTARGKRIDFSKALVIATTNAARESLDGRQTGFGTGPKTVSHRSLNTALAQVFDAELLGRFSLVIGFNPIDEDSYGRILSSHYVQQRERILEARPRLAHALPPAIPASDLRVILEQSFVREHGARPAARAIRTWIEDRLLAARGAQQNASAPGVLVPAQDAAAGEQL
;
A
#
# COMPACT_ATOMS: atom_id res chain seq x y z
N MET A 1 -29.06 -18.57 22.59
CA MET A 1 -28.11 -19.36 23.42
C MET A 1 -26.79 -18.59 23.47
N GLY A 2 -26.11 -18.56 24.62
CA GLY A 2 -24.67 -18.29 24.72
C GLY A 2 -24.09 -17.00 24.11
N LEU A 3 -24.46 -15.82 24.60
CA LEU A 3 -23.67 -14.58 24.44
C LEU A 3 -23.77 -13.71 25.71
N SER A 4 -22.61 -13.42 26.31
CA SER A 4 -22.38 -12.53 27.47
C SER A 4 -20.86 -12.36 27.61
N ASN A 5 -20.18 -11.22 27.41
CA ASN A 5 -20.55 -9.80 27.35
C ASN A 5 -20.66 -9.10 28.73
N PHE A 6 -19.81 -8.07 28.92
CA PHE A 6 -19.89 -6.90 29.83
C PHE A 6 -19.44 -6.99 31.32
N THR A 7 -18.59 -6.00 31.68
CA THR A 7 -18.47 -5.18 32.92
C THR A 7 -18.72 -5.78 34.32
N GLY A 8 -18.01 -5.40 35.40
CA GLY A 8 -16.98 -4.36 35.58
C GLY A 8 -17.32 -3.39 36.74
N SER A 9 -16.34 -3.14 37.64
CA SER A 9 -16.39 -2.30 38.86
C SER A 9 -17.36 -2.76 39.98
N THR A 10 -17.23 -2.38 41.27
CA THR A 10 -16.25 -1.55 42.02
C THR A 10 -15.73 -2.28 43.27
N ASP A 11 -14.82 -1.63 44.02
CA ASP A 11 -14.54 -1.82 45.45
C ASP A 11 -15.84 -1.72 46.31
N ASP A 12 -15.93 -2.10 47.59
CA ASP A 12 -14.98 -1.79 48.68
C ASP A 12 -15.21 -2.61 50.00
N ASP A 13 -14.25 -2.49 50.94
CA ASP A 13 -14.36 -2.53 52.43
C ASP A 13 -14.52 -3.84 53.27
N ALA A 14 -14.08 -3.72 54.54
CA ALA A 14 -14.32 -4.50 55.78
C ALA A 14 -13.64 -5.89 56.06
N ALA A 15 -13.13 -6.04 57.31
CA ALA A 15 -12.47 -7.23 57.90
C ALA A 15 -12.65 -7.24 59.46
N PRO A 16 -12.11 -8.19 60.28
CA PRO A 16 -11.56 -9.53 60.03
C PRO A 16 -12.47 -10.67 60.61
N PRO A 17 -12.42 -11.24 61.86
CA PRO A 17 -11.39 -11.42 62.92
C PRO A 17 -11.18 -12.89 63.47
N HIS A 18 -9.92 -13.27 63.79
CA HIS A 18 -9.48 -14.45 64.61
C HIS A 18 -9.82 -15.87 64.09
N GLY A 19 -9.07 -16.97 64.36
CA GLY A 19 -7.91 -17.29 65.22
C GLY A 19 -8.07 -18.73 65.79
N PRO A 20 -7.12 -19.38 66.51
CA PRO A 20 -5.71 -19.02 66.83
C PRO A 20 -4.67 -20.18 66.62
N GLY A 21 -3.38 -19.95 66.97
CA GLY A 21 -2.61 -20.98 67.72
C GLY A 21 -1.18 -21.40 67.28
N GLY A 22 -0.14 -20.79 67.88
CA GLY A 22 0.99 -21.53 68.48
C GLY A 22 2.37 -21.61 67.77
N GLY A 23 3.43 -21.13 68.45
CA GLY A 23 4.69 -21.91 68.53
C GLY A 23 6.07 -21.30 68.17
N ALA A 24 6.56 -20.34 68.96
CA ALA A 24 7.98 -20.15 69.36
C ALA A 24 9.16 -20.01 68.35
N GLY A 25 10.08 -19.07 68.65
CA GLY A 25 11.54 -19.24 68.42
C GLY A 25 12.24 -18.25 67.47
N LEU A 26 12.88 -17.22 68.02
CA LEU A 26 13.85 -16.36 67.30
C LEU A 26 15.23 -16.36 68.00
N PRO A 27 16.32 -16.76 67.33
CA PRO A 27 17.69 -16.42 67.70
C PRO A 27 18.11 -15.03 67.14
N PRO A 28 19.17 -14.39 67.66
CA PRO A 28 19.52 -13.01 67.33
C PRO A 28 20.21 -12.85 65.96
N VAL A 29 20.04 -11.66 65.37
CA VAL A 29 20.73 -11.24 64.14
C VAL A 29 22.19 -10.91 64.44
N PHE A 30 23.12 -11.60 63.76
CA PHE A 30 24.52 -11.18 63.66
C PHE A 30 24.73 -10.33 62.39
N PRO A 31 25.52 -9.24 62.44
CA PRO A 31 25.88 -8.49 61.25
C PRO A 31 26.91 -9.26 60.43
N PHE A 32 26.53 -9.75 59.25
CA PHE A 32 27.49 -10.32 58.31
C PHE A 32 28.37 -9.19 57.73
N SER A 33 29.66 -9.22 58.07
CA SER A 33 30.68 -8.41 57.41
C SER A 33 30.73 -8.77 55.93
N GLY A 34 30.84 -7.77 55.05
CA GLY A 34 30.86 -8.00 53.61
C GLY A 34 31.97 -8.95 53.17
N MET A 35 31.59 -10.01 52.47
CA MET A 35 32.54 -10.76 51.64
C MET A 35 32.88 -9.91 50.40
N PRO A 36 34.14 -9.90 49.94
CA PRO A 36 34.46 -9.34 48.64
C PRO A 36 33.84 -10.24 47.56
N VAL A 37 32.88 -9.71 46.80
CA VAL A 37 32.38 -10.39 45.59
C VAL A 37 33.54 -10.48 44.59
N SER A 38 33.73 -11.67 44.02
CA SER A 38 34.79 -11.89 43.04
C SER A 38 34.48 -11.15 41.76
N ALA A 39 35.38 -10.27 41.32
CA ALA A 39 35.22 -9.49 40.08
C ALA A 39 35.26 -10.33 38.78
N GLY A 40 35.31 -11.67 38.89
CA GLY A 40 35.26 -12.59 37.74
C GLY A 40 33.85 -12.99 37.30
N ASP A 41 32.87 -13.07 38.22
CA ASP A 41 31.50 -13.49 37.88
C ASP A 41 30.81 -12.44 36.97
N ASP A 42 30.93 -11.16 37.33
CA ASP A 42 30.33 -10.04 36.58
C ASP A 42 30.88 -9.93 35.14
N THR A 43 32.12 -10.39 34.88
CA THR A 43 32.72 -10.36 33.54
C THR A 43 32.22 -11.49 32.63
N ALA A 44 32.02 -12.70 33.16
CA ALA A 44 31.47 -13.81 32.38
C ALA A 44 29.99 -13.54 32.01
N ALA A 45 29.21 -13.05 32.98
CA ALA A 45 27.83 -12.66 32.76
C ALA A 45 27.66 -11.51 31.74
N ALA A 46 28.66 -10.63 31.60
CA ALA A 46 28.67 -9.59 30.59
C ALA A 46 28.87 -10.16 29.17
N GLU A 47 29.79 -11.13 29.02
CA GLU A 47 30.11 -11.76 27.74
C GLU A 47 28.98 -12.66 27.22
N GLU A 48 28.29 -13.40 28.11
CA GLU A 48 27.12 -14.23 27.76
C GLU A 48 25.93 -13.45 27.18
N MET A 49 25.87 -12.12 27.39
CA MET A 49 24.84 -11.25 26.79
C MET A 49 25.19 -10.74 25.38
N LEU A 50 26.40 -11.02 24.89
CA LEU A 50 26.93 -10.58 23.60
C LEU A 50 27.04 -11.74 22.61
N VAL A 51 27.19 -11.43 21.31
CA VAL A 51 27.48 -12.47 20.29
C VAL A 51 28.88 -12.25 19.73
N ASN A 52 29.79 -13.19 20.00
CA ASN A 52 31.15 -13.20 19.47
C ASN A 52 31.14 -13.38 17.94
N TYR A 53 31.47 -12.32 17.20
CA TYR A 53 31.49 -12.34 15.73
C TYR A 53 32.76 -13.00 15.19
N ASN A 54 33.89 -12.94 15.90
CA ASN A 54 35.12 -13.58 15.47
C ASN A 54 34.90 -15.10 15.34
N GLU A 55 34.30 -15.73 16.35
CA GLU A 55 33.95 -17.16 16.33
C GLU A 55 32.83 -17.48 15.34
N ARG A 56 31.74 -16.69 15.34
CA ARG A 56 30.56 -16.92 14.48
C ARG A 56 30.88 -16.83 12.99
N PHE A 57 31.85 -15.99 12.59
CA PHE A 57 32.15 -15.69 11.19
C PHE A 57 33.56 -16.09 10.73
N VAL A 58 34.39 -16.77 11.55
CA VAL A 58 35.72 -17.27 11.12
C VAL A 58 35.66 -18.13 9.85
N ASN A 59 34.57 -18.90 9.68
CA ASN A 59 34.32 -19.76 8.51
C ASN A 59 33.45 -19.10 7.42
N ALA A 60 33.21 -17.78 7.51
CA ALA A 60 32.40 -17.06 6.51
C ALA A 60 33.19 -16.78 5.22
N GLU A 61 32.46 -16.59 4.13
CA GLU A 61 33.02 -16.11 2.86
C GLU A 61 33.46 -14.62 2.97
N PRO A 62 34.57 -14.20 2.34
CA PRO A 62 35.00 -12.81 2.35
C PRO A 62 33.99 -11.85 1.71
N THR A 63 33.77 -10.69 2.33
CA THR A 63 32.86 -9.66 1.78
C THR A 63 33.49 -8.94 0.59
N LEU A 64 33.01 -9.26 -0.61
CA LEU A 64 33.50 -8.66 -1.86
C LEU A 64 33.17 -7.16 -1.98
N PHE A 65 34.05 -6.43 -2.68
CA PHE A 65 33.88 -5.02 -3.07
C PHE A 65 33.77 -3.99 -1.93
N ARG A 66 34.12 -4.36 -0.70
CA ARG A 66 34.05 -3.47 0.49
C ARG A 66 35.39 -3.11 1.11
N ASP A 67 36.52 -3.53 0.54
CA ASP A 67 37.86 -3.37 1.14
C ASP A 67 38.19 -1.93 1.55
N ARG A 68 37.89 -0.93 0.71
CA ARG A 68 38.07 0.50 1.07
C ARG A 68 37.23 0.96 2.27
N LEU A 69 36.04 0.40 2.46
CA LEU A 69 35.19 0.70 3.62
C LEU A 69 35.66 -0.06 4.87
N ILE A 70 36.23 -1.26 4.69
CA ILE A 70 36.90 -2.01 5.75
C ILE A 70 38.14 -1.24 6.23
N GLU A 71 39.02 -0.82 5.31
CA GLU A 71 40.17 0.07 5.58
C GLU A 71 39.77 1.34 6.33
N GLN A 72 38.71 2.03 5.88
CA GLN A 72 38.21 3.24 6.56
C GLN A 72 37.64 2.93 7.96
N THR A 73 36.95 1.79 8.13
CA THR A 73 36.42 1.37 9.43
C THR A 73 37.54 1.03 10.41
N LEU A 74 38.54 0.27 9.98
CA LEU A 74 39.75 -0.05 10.76
C LEU A 74 40.53 1.23 11.12
N SER A 75 40.67 2.16 10.18
CA SER A 75 41.31 3.47 10.37
C SER A 75 40.60 4.34 11.40
N VAL A 76 39.26 4.32 11.44
CA VAL A 76 38.47 4.96 12.51
C VAL A 76 38.71 4.27 13.86
N LEU A 77 38.68 2.94 13.93
CA LEU A 77 38.80 2.19 15.18
C LEU A 77 40.17 2.36 15.87
N ILE A 78 41.27 2.48 15.11
CA ILE A 78 42.60 2.81 15.65
C ILE A 78 42.78 4.31 15.97
N GLY A 79 41.76 5.13 15.72
CA GLY A 79 41.79 6.58 15.92
C GLY A 79 41.87 6.97 17.40
N ARG A 80 42.89 7.76 17.77
CA ARG A 80 43.09 8.27 19.15
C ARG A 80 41.94 9.15 19.67
N THR A 81 41.03 9.58 18.82
CA THR A 81 39.81 10.32 19.16
C THR A 81 38.68 9.83 18.27
N LYS A 82 37.48 9.63 18.86
CA LYS A 82 36.32 9.03 18.18
C LYS A 82 36.60 7.65 17.54
N PRO A 83 37.04 6.62 18.30
CA PRO A 83 37.18 5.26 17.79
C PRO A 83 35.83 4.54 17.59
N ASN A 84 34.84 5.27 17.06
CA ASN A 84 33.49 4.81 16.83
C ASN A 84 33.12 5.02 15.35
N ALA A 85 33.02 3.95 14.58
CA ALA A 85 32.57 4.01 13.19
C ALA A 85 31.03 3.97 13.12
N LEU A 86 30.43 4.73 12.19
CA LEU A 86 28.99 4.66 11.91
C LEU A 86 28.77 4.40 10.43
N LEU A 87 28.43 3.16 10.09
CA LEU A 87 28.09 2.69 8.75
C LEU A 87 26.68 3.16 8.38
N VAL A 88 26.58 4.18 7.52
CA VAL A 88 25.30 4.73 7.06
C VAL A 88 25.14 4.47 5.57
N GLY A 89 24.12 3.70 5.23
CA GLY A 89 23.75 3.39 3.85
C GLY A 89 22.33 2.80 3.79
N PRO A 90 21.73 2.63 2.60
CA PRO A 90 20.36 2.12 2.48
C PRO A 90 20.13 0.74 3.13
N ALA A 91 18.87 0.28 3.15
CA ALA A 91 18.57 -1.11 3.48
C ALA A 91 19.18 -2.05 2.42
N GLY A 92 19.52 -3.29 2.79
CA GLY A 92 20.00 -4.31 1.83
C GLY A 92 21.46 -4.19 1.34
N VAL A 93 22.13 -3.04 1.46
CA VAL A 93 23.49 -2.82 0.90
C VAL A 93 24.64 -3.59 1.59
N GLY A 94 24.34 -4.43 2.58
CA GLY A 94 25.34 -5.28 3.26
C GLY A 94 26.21 -4.53 4.29
N LYS A 95 25.62 -3.69 5.14
CA LYS A 95 26.34 -3.01 6.25
C LYS A 95 26.93 -4.02 7.24
N THR A 96 26.12 -4.94 7.75
CA THR A 96 26.50 -6.05 8.64
C THR A 96 27.69 -6.85 8.08
N LYS A 97 27.68 -7.12 6.77
CA LYS A 97 28.73 -7.88 6.07
C LYS A 97 30.11 -7.22 6.10
N ILE A 98 30.20 -5.91 6.29
CA ILE A 98 31.48 -5.21 6.52
C ILE A 98 32.06 -5.60 7.88
N VAL A 99 31.20 -5.74 8.89
CA VAL A 99 31.58 -6.07 10.27
C VAL A 99 31.86 -7.56 10.45
N GLU A 100 31.06 -8.43 9.81
CA GLU A 100 31.36 -9.87 9.70
C GLU A 100 32.76 -10.10 9.11
N ASP A 101 33.11 -9.39 8.03
CA ASP A 101 34.41 -9.56 7.38
C ASP A 101 35.56 -9.00 8.21
N ILE A 102 35.37 -7.90 8.96
CA ILE A 102 36.35 -7.42 9.95
C ILE A 102 36.59 -8.48 11.03
N ALA A 103 35.53 -9.04 11.60
CA ALA A 103 35.64 -10.07 12.64
C ALA A 103 36.31 -11.35 12.13
N ARG A 104 35.94 -11.82 10.93
CA ARG A 104 36.58 -12.93 10.22
C ARG A 104 38.06 -12.65 9.97
N ARG A 105 38.42 -11.46 9.47
CA ARG A 105 39.81 -11.06 9.21
C ARG A 105 40.66 -11.02 10.49
N ILE A 106 40.11 -10.57 11.62
CA ILE A 106 40.82 -10.63 12.92
C ILE A 106 40.99 -12.09 13.35
N ALA A 107 39.93 -12.90 13.31
CA ALA A 107 39.97 -14.32 13.70
C ALA A 107 40.98 -15.16 12.88
N LEU A 108 41.21 -14.80 11.61
CA LEU A 108 42.16 -15.47 10.72
C LEU A 108 43.56 -14.82 10.70
N GLY A 109 43.79 -13.73 11.43
CA GLY A 109 45.08 -13.02 11.43
C GLY A 109 45.44 -12.35 10.10
N ASP A 110 44.45 -11.87 9.36
CA ASP A 110 44.59 -11.23 8.04
C ASP A 110 45.55 -10.01 8.09
N THR A 111 46.39 -9.87 7.07
CA THR A 111 47.43 -8.83 7.01
C THR A 111 46.90 -7.40 6.89
N LEU A 112 45.62 -7.21 6.55
CA LEU A 112 44.96 -5.90 6.57
C LEU A 112 44.67 -5.40 8.00
N ILE A 113 44.59 -6.29 8.99
CA ILE A 113 44.29 -5.91 10.37
C ILE A 113 45.51 -5.21 11.01
N PRO A 114 45.37 -3.94 11.46
CA PRO A 114 46.45 -3.22 12.14
C PRO A 114 46.88 -3.94 13.42
N ASP A 115 48.17 -3.84 13.79
CA ASP A 115 48.71 -4.48 15.01
C ASP A 115 47.94 -4.13 16.28
N GLN A 116 47.34 -2.93 16.32
CA GLN A 116 46.49 -2.47 17.42
C GLN A 116 45.23 -3.34 17.59
N LEU A 117 44.69 -3.93 16.52
CA LEU A 117 43.40 -4.65 16.50
C LEU A 117 43.55 -6.18 16.40
N LYS A 118 44.75 -6.72 16.15
CA LYS A 118 44.97 -8.17 15.93
C LYS A 118 44.52 -9.09 17.07
N THR A 119 44.39 -8.58 18.29
CA THR A 119 43.90 -9.33 19.46
C THR A 119 42.51 -8.91 19.94
N HIS A 120 41.72 -8.24 19.10
CA HIS A 120 40.39 -7.76 19.46
C HIS A 120 39.27 -8.72 19.06
N THR A 121 38.25 -8.81 19.90
CA THR A 121 37.02 -9.57 19.61
C THR A 121 35.91 -8.59 19.25
N VAL A 122 35.30 -8.79 18.08
CA VAL A 122 34.08 -8.08 17.69
C VAL A 122 32.89 -8.78 18.37
N PHE A 123 32.09 -8.01 19.09
CA PHE A 123 30.90 -8.49 19.80
C PHE A 123 29.67 -7.71 19.35
N GLU A 124 28.65 -8.37 18.82
CA GLU A 124 27.33 -7.76 18.63
C GLU A 124 26.63 -7.56 19.98
N LEU A 125 25.96 -6.41 20.12
CA LEU A 125 25.04 -6.07 21.20
C LEU A 125 23.59 -6.11 20.68
N PRO A 126 22.86 -7.23 20.84
CA PRO A 126 21.48 -7.31 20.39
C PRO A 126 20.58 -6.52 21.37
N LEU A 127 20.18 -5.31 20.99
CA LEU A 127 19.41 -4.40 21.86
C LEU A 127 18.09 -5.02 22.36
N SER A 128 17.49 -5.90 21.56
CA SER A 128 16.34 -6.73 21.92
C SER A 128 16.59 -7.65 23.14
N ASN A 129 17.77 -8.26 23.23
CA ASN A 129 18.13 -9.17 24.33
C ASN A 129 18.31 -8.43 25.67
N LEU A 130 18.70 -7.14 25.62
CA LEU A 130 18.81 -6.29 26.80
C LEU A 130 17.44 -5.98 27.40
N VAL A 131 16.46 -5.69 26.55
CA VAL A 131 15.06 -5.40 26.93
C VAL A 131 14.34 -6.68 27.35
N ALA A 132 14.64 -7.82 26.72
CA ALA A 132 14.08 -9.11 27.09
C ALA A 132 14.38 -9.48 28.56
N GLY A 133 13.34 -9.92 29.28
CA GLY A 133 13.42 -10.28 30.71
C GLY A 133 13.66 -9.12 31.68
N SER A 134 13.88 -7.89 31.21
CA SER A 134 14.19 -6.72 32.04
C SER A 134 12.94 -5.95 32.46
N SER A 135 12.07 -6.58 33.26
CA SER A 135 10.79 -6.00 33.72
C SER A 135 10.94 -4.79 34.67
N LEU A 136 12.11 -4.61 35.27
CA LEU A 136 12.46 -3.48 36.13
C LEU A 136 13.57 -2.63 35.48
N VAL A 137 13.37 -1.32 35.46
CA VAL A 137 14.30 -0.35 34.84
C VAL A 137 15.73 -0.53 35.33
N GLY A 138 15.95 -0.61 36.64
CA GLY A 138 17.29 -0.75 37.22
C GLY A 138 18.04 -2.01 36.79
N ALA A 139 17.33 -3.11 36.47
CA ALA A 139 17.96 -4.34 35.99
C ALA A 139 18.50 -4.18 34.55
N LEU A 140 17.80 -3.42 33.69
CA LEU A 140 18.33 -3.03 32.38
C LEU A 140 19.57 -2.14 32.53
N GLU A 141 19.50 -1.13 33.41
CA GLU A 141 20.61 -0.20 33.64
C GLU A 141 21.86 -0.94 34.17
N GLN A 142 21.69 -1.94 35.05
CA GLN A 142 22.75 -2.83 35.51
C GLN A 142 23.33 -3.70 34.40
N LYS A 143 22.51 -4.36 33.58
CA LYS A 143 22.98 -5.15 32.41
C LYS A 143 23.81 -4.30 31.45
N VAL A 144 23.29 -3.13 31.06
CA VAL A 144 23.96 -2.20 30.15
C VAL A 144 25.28 -1.71 30.74
N LYS A 145 25.32 -1.40 32.04
CA LYS A 145 26.55 -1.00 32.72
C LYS A 145 27.59 -2.13 32.77
N SER A 146 27.18 -3.35 33.13
CA SER A 146 28.04 -4.55 33.15
C SER A 146 28.72 -4.78 31.79
N ILE A 147 27.94 -4.75 30.70
CA ILE A 147 28.46 -4.86 29.32
C ILE A 147 29.44 -3.73 28.99
N LEU A 148 29.17 -2.49 29.41
CA LEU A 148 30.02 -1.35 29.11
C LEU A 148 31.30 -1.31 29.97
N ASP A 149 31.24 -1.76 31.22
CA ASP A 149 32.42 -1.91 32.08
C ASP A 149 33.32 -3.05 31.53
N PHE A 150 32.73 -4.17 31.07
CA PHE A 150 33.45 -5.24 30.34
C PHE A 150 34.07 -4.73 29.04
N ALA A 151 33.32 -4.01 28.20
CA ALA A 151 33.79 -3.54 26.90
C ALA A 151 34.78 -2.35 26.99
N SER A 152 34.84 -1.66 28.15
CA SER A 152 35.78 -0.55 28.38
C SER A 152 37.08 -0.98 29.06
N ASP A 153 37.20 -2.20 29.61
CA ASP A 153 38.47 -2.66 30.18
C ASP A 153 39.49 -2.95 29.06
N PRO A 154 40.64 -2.24 28.99
CA PRO A 154 41.63 -2.45 27.93
C PRO A 154 42.29 -3.83 27.93
N LYS A 155 42.02 -4.71 28.90
CA LYS A 155 42.39 -6.14 28.86
C LYS A 155 41.53 -6.95 27.90
N ASN A 156 40.24 -6.63 27.78
CA ASN A 156 39.24 -7.47 27.11
C ASN A 156 39.19 -7.28 25.58
N LYS A 157 39.80 -6.19 25.07
CA LYS A 157 39.99 -5.93 23.64
C LYS A 157 38.68 -5.98 22.82
N VAL A 158 37.62 -5.37 23.32
CA VAL A 158 36.29 -5.42 22.71
C VAL A 158 36.11 -4.36 21.64
N ILE A 159 35.58 -4.76 20.48
CA ILE A 159 34.94 -3.86 19.51
C ILE A 159 33.44 -4.15 19.53
N LEU A 160 32.63 -3.19 19.95
CA LEU A 160 31.19 -3.39 20.16
C LEU A 160 30.38 -3.03 18.89
N PHE A 161 29.59 -3.97 18.37
CA PHE A 161 28.77 -3.79 17.16
C PHE A 161 27.28 -3.62 17.48
N MET A 162 26.61 -2.72 16.76
CA MET A 162 25.17 -2.42 16.90
C MET A 162 24.54 -2.22 15.51
N ASP A 163 23.81 -3.21 14.97
CA ASP A 163 23.34 -3.17 13.56
C ASP A 163 22.21 -2.16 13.29
N GLU A 164 21.44 -1.80 14.33
CA GLU A 164 20.37 -0.79 14.26
C GLU A 164 20.56 0.28 15.35
N VAL A 165 21.73 0.94 15.36
CA VAL A 165 22.12 1.87 16.43
C VAL A 165 21.20 3.10 16.58
N HIS A 166 20.36 3.38 15.58
CA HIS A 166 19.33 4.42 15.64
C HIS A 166 18.21 4.11 16.66
N GLN A 167 18.00 2.86 17.07
CA GLN A 167 16.99 2.51 18.07
C GLN A 167 17.24 3.26 19.41
N LEU A 168 18.50 3.61 19.69
CA LEU A 168 18.92 4.41 20.84
C LEU A 168 18.40 5.86 20.81
N THR A 169 18.05 6.39 19.64
CA THR A 169 17.50 7.73 19.42
C THR A 169 16.06 7.72 18.90
N ALA A 170 15.47 6.53 18.70
CA ALA A 170 14.11 6.37 18.19
C ALA A 170 13.07 6.33 19.34
N GLY A 171 12.44 7.48 19.59
CA GLY A 171 11.34 7.62 20.56
C GLY A 171 11.59 8.75 21.56
N ALA A 172 10.53 9.23 22.21
CA ALA A 172 10.61 10.27 23.22
C ALA A 172 11.48 9.84 24.42
N GLU A 173 12.06 10.82 25.13
CA GLU A 173 13.15 10.65 26.11
C GLU A 173 12.85 9.71 27.31
N SER A 174 11.61 9.27 27.50
CA SER A 174 11.21 8.30 28.51
C SER A 174 11.33 6.82 28.09
N GLY A 175 11.54 6.55 26.80
CA GLY A 175 11.57 5.21 26.22
C GLY A 175 12.74 4.33 26.71
N THR A 176 12.54 3.01 26.70
CA THR A 176 13.51 2.03 27.23
C THR A 176 14.89 2.14 26.58
N TYR A 177 14.95 2.24 25.24
CA TYR A 177 16.21 2.42 24.49
C TYR A 177 16.88 3.79 24.77
N GLY A 178 16.10 4.84 25.04
CA GLY A 178 16.62 6.15 25.42
C GLY A 178 17.43 6.10 26.72
N LYS A 179 17.08 5.22 27.68
CA LYS A 179 17.87 5.01 28.90
C LYS A 179 19.20 4.34 28.61
N ILE A 180 19.22 3.33 27.72
CA ILE A 180 20.45 2.70 27.22
C ILE A 180 21.35 3.78 26.58
N ALA A 181 20.78 4.68 25.77
CA ALA A 181 21.50 5.78 25.15
C ALA A 181 22.14 6.75 26.16
N GLN A 182 21.45 7.08 27.26
CA GLN A 182 22.02 7.95 28.31
C GLN A 182 23.18 7.30 29.07
N ILE A 183 23.24 5.96 29.16
CA ILE A 183 24.39 5.23 29.74
C ILE A 183 25.55 5.11 28.73
N LEU A 184 25.23 4.91 27.45
CA LEU A 184 26.22 4.82 26.36
C LEU A 184 26.97 6.15 26.12
N LYS A 185 26.26 7.28 26.12
CA LYS A 185 26.81 8.60 25.81
C LYS A 185 28.06 8.97 26.66
N PRO A 186 28.08 8.77 28.00
CA PRO A 186 29.28 8.91 28.81
C PRO A 186 30.44 7.98 28.42
N ALA A 187 30.19 6.69 28.16
CA ALA A 187 31.25 5.74 27.79
C ALA A 187 31.91 6.14 26.46
N MET A 188 31.10 6.36 25.42
CA MET A 188 31.56 6.87 24.12
C MET A 188 32.26 8.24 24.21
N ALA A 189 32.06 9.00 25.29
CA ALA A 189 32.70 10.29 25.53
C ALA A 189 34.06 10.20 26.22
N ARG A 190 34.37 9.12 26.94
CA ARG A 190 35.71 8.87 27.52
C ARG A 190 36.68 8.38 26.44
N GLY A 191 36.19 7.63 25.45
CA GLY A 191 36.99 7.13 24.32
C GLY A 191 37.81 5.87 24.65
N ASP A 192 37.46 5.20 25.74
CA ASP A 192 37.90 3.85 26.12
C ASP A 192 37.12 2.76 25.37
N LEU A 193 35.84 3.00 25.07
CA LEU A 193 34.99 2.13 24.26
C LEU A 193 35.25 2.31 22.74
N GLN A 194 35.43 1.20 22.02
CA GLN A 194 35.44 1.15 20.55
C GLN A 194 34.09 0.60 20.03
N VAL A 195 33.47 1.27 19.05
CA VAL A 195 32.13 0.92 18.56
C VAL A 195 32.06 0.89 17.02
N ILE A 196 31.31 -0.06 16.46
CA ILE A 196 30.79 0.03 15.10
C ILE A 196 29.26 0.08 15.18
N GLY A 197 28.66 1.20 14.80
CA GLY A 197 27.22 1.29 14.59
C GLY A 197 26.86 1.10 13.12
N ALA A 198 25.71 0.51 12.83
CA ALA A 198 25.07 0.56 11.52
C ALA A 198 23.63 1.10 11.62
N THR A 199 23.13 1.68 10.53
CA THR A 199 21.77 2.26 10.42
C THR A 199 21.42 2.56 8.96
N THR A 200 20.14 2.74 8.61
CA THR A 200 19.78 3.27 7.29
C THR A 200 20.06 4.76 7.15
N THR A 201 20.22 5.22 5.91
CA THR A 201 20.35 6.65 5.56
C THR A 201 19.14 7.49 6.02
N GLN A 202 17.98 6.87 6.25
CA GLN A 202 16.76 7.55 6.71
C GLN A 202 16.77 7.73 8.22
N GLU A 203 16.99 6.66 8.98
CA GLU A 203 17.01 6.70 10.46
C GLU A 203 18.20 7.48 11.04
N ALA A 204 19.33 7.51 10.31
CA ALA A 204 20.56 8.20 10.71
C ALA A 204 20.34 9.68 11.08
N ARG A 205 19.25 10.31 10.59
CA ARG A 205 18.83 11.67 11.00
C ARG A 205 18.70 11.79 12.52
N SER A 206 18.10 10.80 13.19
CA SER A 206 17.91 10.81 14.65
C SER A 206 19.24 10.80 15.44
N LEU A 207 20.30 10.21 14.89
CA LEU A 207 21.65 10.20 15.45
C LEU A 207 22.45 11.47 15.08
N ASP A 208 22.18 12.04 13.90
CA ASP A 208 22.70 13.33 13.47
C ASP A 208 22.07 14.48 14.27
N ASP A 209 20.82 14.37 14.71
CA ASP A 209 20.16 15.40 15.53
C ASP A 209 20.63 15.36 17.00
N ASP A 210 21.07 14.19 17.50
CA ASP A 210 21.65 14.05 18.84
C ASP A 210 23.08 14.66 18.95
N PRO A 211 23.28 15.73 19.75
CA PRO A 211 24.58 16.41 19.80
C PRO A 211 25.69 15.64 20.51
N ALA A 212 25.41 14.49 21.14
CA ALA A 212 26.43 13.60 21.68
C ALA A 212 26.85 12.57 20.64
N PHE A 213 25.93 11.79 20.07
CA PHE A 213 26.24 10.77 19.07
C PHE A 213 26.90 11.36 17.82
N LYS A 214 26.38 12.48 17.27
CA LYS A 214 27.01 13.22 16.16
C LYS A 214 28.47 13.64 16.43
N ARG A 215 28.84 13.83 17.71
CA ARG A 215 30.19 14.19 18.13
C ARG A 215 31.08 13.00 18.48
N ARG A 216 30.53 11.79 18.68
CA ARG A 216 31.31 10.58 19.04
C ARG A 216 31.53 9.61 17.89
N PHE A 217 30.60 9.54 16.95
CA PHE A 217 30.77 8.73 15.73
C PHE A 217 31.57 9.46 14.64
N SER A 218 32.23 8.66 13.81
CA SER A 218 32.81 9.03 12.52
C SER A 218 32.00 8.32 11.44
N ARG A 219 31.22 9.09 10.65
CA ARG A 219 30.28 8.57 9.66
C ARG A 219 31.01 8.07 8.40
N LEU A 220 30.72 6.83 8.01
CA LEU A 220 31.20 6.19 6.78
C LEU A 220 29.98 5.87 5.91
N VAL A 221 30.01 6.26 4.64
CA VAL A 221 28.88 6.05 3.71
C VAL A 221 29.02 4.69 3.04
N VAL A 222 28.02 3.82 3.22
CA VAL A 222 27.97 2.51 2.57
C VAL A 222 27.10 2.62 1.32
N ASP A 223 27.72 2.97 0.20
CA ASP A 223 27.07 3.08 -1.09
C ASP A 223 26.50 1.73 -1.57
N GLU A 224 25.49 1.79 -2.42
CA GLU A 224 24.93 0.64 -3.13
C GLU A 224 25.98 0.01 -4.08
N LEU A 225 25.92 -1.32 -4.29
CA LEU A 225 26.78 -1.97 -5.28
C LEU A 225 26.35 -1.64 -6.72
N THR A 226 27.32 -1.55 -7.63
CA THR A 226 27.04 -1.39 -9.07
C THR A 226 26.39 -2.66 -9.66
N PRO A 227 25.73 -2.58 -10.83
CA PRO A 227 25.15 -3.76 -11.48
C PRO A 227 26.17 -4.89 -11.70
N ALA A 228 27.38 -4.57 -12.16
CA ALA A 228 28.45 -5.53 -12.40
C ALA A 228 28.88 -6.25 -11.10
N GLN A 229 29.16 -5.49 -10.04
CA GLN A 229 29.49 -6.05 -8.72
C GLN A 229 28.35 -6.93 -8.17
N THR A 230 27.10 -6.57 -8.45
CA THR A 230 25.94 -7.35 -8.04
C THR A 230 25.85 -8.67 -8.82
N ILE A 231 26.14 -8.68 -10.13
CA ILE A 231 26.24 -9.90 -10.93
C ILE A 231 27.32 -10.84 -10.38
N ASP A 232 28.50 -10.30 -10.00
CA ASP A 232 29.58 -11.08 -9.39
C ASP A 232 29.19 -11.68 -8.02
N ILE A 233 28.47 -10.92 -7.19
CA ILE A 233 27.86 -11.41 -5.94
C ILE A 233 26.90 -12.57 -6.22
N LEU A 234 25.96 -12.41 -7.17
CA LEU A 234 25.02 -13.47 -7.56
C LEU A 234 25.77 -14.73 -8.05
N ALA A 235 26.81 -14.55 -8.87
CA ALA A 235 27.62 -15.65 -9.38
C ALA A 235 28.35 -16.41 -8.25
N ARG A 236 28.83 -15.69 -7.21
CA ARG A 236 29.49 -16.28 -6.03
C ARG A 236 28.53 -17.05 -5.12
N ILE A 237 27.33 -16.54 -4.86
CA ILE A 237 26.36 -17.20 -3.96
C ILE A 237 25.54 -18.32 -4.62
N ARG A 238 25.35 -18.24 -5.95
CA ARG A 238 24.53 -19.19 -6.74
C ARG A 238 24.83 -20.66 -6.44
N PRO A 239 26.09 -21.15 -6.31
CA PRO A 239 26.34 -22.56 -5.96
C PRO A 239 25.70 -23.00 -4.64
N GLY A 240 25.70 -22.15 -3.62
CA GLY A 240 25.04 -22.42 -2.33
C GLY A 240 23.52 -22.41 -2.43
N MET A 241 22.95 -21.49 -3.21
CA MET A 241 21.51 -21.45 -3.49
C MET A 241 21.06 -22.68 -4.28
N LEU A 242 21.83 -23.10 -5.29
CA LEU A 242 21.59 -24.33 -6.05
C LEU A 242 21.59 -25.56 -5.13
N ALA A 243 22.53 -25.64 -4.18
CA ALA A 243 22.58 -26.72 -3.18
C ALA A 243 21.35 -26.69 -2.24
N HIS A 244 20.93 -25.52 -1.76
CA HIS A 244 19.70 -25.37 -0.97
C HIS A 244 18.46 -25.89 -1.73
N TYR A 245 18.32 -25.56 -3.01
CA TYR A 245 17.26 -26.07 -3.88
C TYR A 245 17.53 -27.50 -4.43
N THR A 246 18.40 -28.27 -3.77
CA THR A 246 18.73 -29.68 -4.10
C THR A 246 19.21 -29.91 -5.53
N HIS A 247 19.83 -28.90 -6.15
CA HIS A 247 20.27 -28.84 -7.55
C HIS A 247 19.18 -29.10 -8.60
N ARG A 248 17.89 -29.00 -8.21
CA ARG A 248 16.74 -29.17 -9.13
C ARG A 248 16.56 -28.02 -10.09
N ILE A 249 17.12 -26.85 -9.81
CA ILE A 249 17.10 -25.67 -10.67
C ILE A 249 18.49 -25.45 -11.28
N SER A 250 18.55 -24.95 -12.52
CA SER A 250 19.77 -24.43 -13.13
C SER A 250 19.61 -22.95 -13.49
N VAL A 251 20.68 -22.17 -13.32
CA VAL A 251 20.71 -20.72 -13.57
C VAL A 251 21.97 -20.41 -14.39
N ALA A 252 21.80 -20.17 -15.69
CA ALA A 252 22.89 -19.83 -16.60
C ALA A 252 23.46 -18.42 -16.30
N ASP A 253 24.71 -18.17 -16.69
CA ASP A 253 25.38 -16.89 -16.42
C ASP A 253 24.65 -15.70 -17.06
N GLU A 254 24.10 -15.89 -18.26
CA GLU A 254 23.28 -14.91 -18.99
C GLU A 254 22.03 -14.43 -18.23
N VAL A 255 21.54 -15.21 -17.25
CA VAL A 255 20.34 -14.88 -16.47
C VAL A 255 20.68 -13.91 -15.31
N LEU A 256 21.94 -13.85 -14.87
CA LEU A 256 22.33 -13.00 -13.73
C LEU A 256 22.24 -11.49 -14.06
N PRO A 257 22.70 -11.00 -15.24
CA PRO A 257 22.45 -9.62 -15.66
C PRO A 257 20.96 -9.29 -15.77
N ALA A 258 20.14 -10.23 -16.26
CA ALA A 258 18.70 -10.06 -16.35
C ALA A 258 18.04 -9.92 -14.97
N ILE A 259 18.44 -10.73 -13.98
CA ILE A 259 17.95 -10.62 -12.60
C ILE A 259 18.27 -9.24 -12.00
N VAL A 260 19.50 -8.75 -12.15
CA VAL A 260 19.87 -7.42 -11.61
C VAL A 260 19.09 -6.31 -12.32
N ARG A 261 18.98 -6.36 -13.65
CA ARG A 261 18.18 -5.42 -14.45
C ARG A 261 16.71 -5.40 -14.01
N ILE A 262 16.09 -6.58 -13.87
CA ILE A 262 14.68 -6.70 -13.48
C ILE A 262 14.47 -6.24 -12.03
N ALA A 263 15.36 -6.58 -11.10
CA ALA A 263 15.30 -6.11 -9.72
C ALA A 263 15.40 -4.58 -9.63
N ASP A 264 16.31 -3.96 -10.40
CA ASP A 264 16.45 -2.51 -10.43
C ASP A 264 15.24 -1.80 -11.08
N GLU A 265 14.67 -2.36 -12.15
CA GLU A 265 13.47 -1.84 -12.82
C GLU A 265 12.20 -1.96 -11.96
N ASN A 266 12.05 -3.05 -11.20
CA ASN A 266 10.78 -3.40 -10.55
C ASN A 266 10.81 -3.06 -9.05
N MET A 267 11.87 -3.43 -8.32
CA MET A 267 11.86 -3.39 -6.85
C MET A 267 12.36 -2.06 -6.28
N ASN A 268 13.37 -1.44 -6.87
CA ASN A 268 13.97 -0.20 -6.35
C ASN A 268 13.00 1.00 -6.44
N ALA A 269 12.05 0.96 -7.37
CA ALA A 269 11.15 2.07 -7.67
C ALA A 269 10.11 2.37 -6.57
N GLY A 270 9.87 1.45 -5.63
CA GLY A 270 8.87 1.63 -4.56
C GLY A 270 9.08 0.86 -3.25
N THR A 271 9.86 -0.23 -3.23
CA THR A 271 9.94 -1.12 -2.04
C THR A 271 10.98 -0.72 -1.00
N GLY A 272 11.93 0.15 -1.33
CA GLY A 272 13.06 0.49 -0.45
C GLY A 272 14.17 -0.58 -0.34
N SER A 273 14.07 -1.71 -1.06
CA SER A 273 15.20 -2.62 -1.26
C SER A 273 16.20 -2.03 -2.26
N HIS A 274 17.49 -2.40 -2.12
CA HIS A 274 18.64 -1.90 -2.88
C HIS A 274 19.61 -3.07 -3.13
N ARG A 275 20.58 -2.90 -4.05
CA ARG A 275 21.58 -3.93 -4.36
C ARG A 275 22.60 -4.14 -3.22
N PRO A 276 23.02 -5.39 -2.96
CA PRO A 276 22.68 -6.60 -3.72
C PRO A 276 21.38 -7.30 -3.30
N ASP A 277 20.77 -6.92 -2.17
CA ASP A 277 19.61 -7.59 -1.57
C ASP A 277 18.41 -7.74 -2.51
N ASN A 278 18.08 -6.70 -3.30
CA ASN A 278 16.98 -6.73 -4.27
C ASN A 278 17.11 -7.91 -5.26
N ALA A 279 18.31 -8.10 -5.82
CA ALA A 279 18.62 -9.09 -6.84
C ALA A 279 18.86 -10.48 -6.25
N ILE A 280 19.43 -10.57 -5.04
CA ILE A 280 19.53 -11.82 -4.27
C ILE A 280 18.14 -12.35 -3.96
N THR A 281 17.25 -11.49 -3.47
CA THR A 281 15.85 -11.84 -3.16
C THR A 281 15.09 -12.25 -4.42
N LEU A 282 15.26 -11.54 -5.54
CA LEU A 282 14.62 -11.92 -6.80
C LEU A 282 15.13 -13.28 -7.34
N LEU A 283 16.45 -13.53 -7.29
CA LEU A 283 17.02 -14.83 -7.66
C LEU A 283 16.42 -15.96 -6.79
N ASP A 284 16.42 -15.81 -5.47
CA ASP A 284 15.90 -16.79 -4.52
C ASP A 284 14.42 -17.11 -4.80
N ARG A 285 13.58 -16.07 -4.90
CA ARG A 285 12.14 -16.22 -5.15
C ARG A 285 11.86 -16.85 -6.51
N ALA A 286 12.68 -16.55 -7.52
CA ALA A 286 12.53 -17.14 -8.84
C ALA A 286 12.96 -18.62 -8.88
N MET A 287 13.98 -19.03 -8.11
CA MET A 287 14.33 -20.43 -7.91
C MET A 287 13.23 -21.18 -7.14
N ALA A 288 12.72 -20.61 -6.04
CA ALA A 288 11.66 -21.19 -5.22
C ALA A 288 10.35 -21.41 -6.01
N ASP A 289 9.91 -20.41 -6.78
CA ASP A 289 8.70 -20.52 -7.60
C ASP A 289 8.86 -21.57 -8.71
N ARG A 290 10.05 -21.69 -9.31
CA ARG A 290 10.33 -22.72 -10.33
C ARG A 290 10.22 -24.15 -9.78
N VAL A 291 10.66 -24.39 -8.53
CA VAL A 291 10.47 -25.67 -7.82
C VAL A 291 8.98 -25.93 -7.55
N LEU A 292 8.24 -24.90 -7.13
CA LEU A 292 6.80 -25.00 -6.86
C LEU A 292 5.97 -25.23 -8.13
N GLU A 293 6.36 -24.61 -9.25
CA GLU A 293 5.76 -24.80 -10.58
C GLU A 293 5.91 -26.25 -11.05
N GLN A 294 7.12 -26.84 -10.98
CA GLN A 294 7.32 -28.25 -11.35
C GLN A 294 6.44 -29.17 -10.50
N LYS A 295 6.35 -28.92 -9.18
CA LYS A 295 5.49 -29.70 -8.27
C LYS A 295 3.99 -29.55 -8.59
N ARG A 296 3.53 -28.35 -8.96
CA ARG A 296 2.14 -28.10 -9.40
C ARG A 296 1.82 -28.86 -10.68
N LEU A 297 2.68 -28.75 -11.70
CA LEU A 297 2.49 -29.44 -12.99
C LEU A 297 2.43 -30.98 -12.82
N MET A 298 3.30 -31.55 -11.99
CA MET A 298 3.24 -32.98 -11.64
C MET A 298 1.91 -33.36 -10.98
N ALA A 299 1.44 -32.58 -10.00
CA ALA A 299 0.20 -32.86 -9.29
C ALA A 299 -1.04 -32.74 -10.21
N THR A 300 -1.06 -31.75 -11.12
CA THR A 300 -2.12 -31.63 -12.14
C THR A 300 -2.12 -32.81 -13.10
N ALA A 301 -0.96 -33.20 -13.65
CA ALA A 301 -0.86 -34.35 -14.54
C ALA A 301 -1.29 -35.67 -13.86
N GLN A 302 -0.91 -35.86 -12.59
CA GLN A 302 -1.38 -36.99 -11.77
C GLN A 302 -2.91 -36.98 -11.58
N ALA A 303 -3.50 -35.82 -11.25
CA ALA A 303 -4.95 -35.69 -11.07
C ALA A 303 -5.73 -35.89 -12.38
N SER A 304 -5.14 -35.57 -13.53
CA SER A 304 -5.70 -35.83 -14.87
C SER A 304 -5.44 -37.24 -15.39
N GLY A 305 -4.67 -38.08 -14.68
CA GLY A 305 -4.30 -39.43 -15.13
C GLY A 305 -3.26 -39.48 -16.26
N ASP A 306 -2.63 -38.35 -16.60
CA ASP A 306 -1.61 -38.26 -17.66
C ASP A 306 -0.25 -38.77 -17.17
N ASN A 307 -0.13 -40.10 -17.12
CA ASN A 307 1.09 -40.79 -16.74
C ASN A 307 2.28 -40.47 -17.66
N ALA A 308 2.05 -40.07 -18.91
CA ALA A 308 3.12 -39.72 -19.85
C ALA A 308 3.75 -38.37 -19.46
N THR A 309 2.94 -37.35 -19.20
CA THR A 309 3.42 -36.05 -18.68
C THR A 309 4.05 -36.19 -17.30
N VAL A 310 3.51 -37.06 -16.42
CA VAL A 310 4.14 -37.35 -15.11
C VAL A 310 5.54 -37.93 -15.27
N GLN A 311 5.72 -38.94 -16.13
CA GLN A 311 7.04 -39.53 -16.40
C GLN A 311 8.00 -38.53 -17.04
N ALA A 312 7.52 -37.74 -18.01
CA ALA A 312 8.32 -36.69 -18.65
C ALA A 312 8.81 -35.64 -17.63
N LEU A 313 7.93 -35.15 -16.75
CA LEU A 313 8.29 -34.19 -15.70
C LEU A 313 9.23 -34.77 -14.65
N GLN A 314 9.12 -36.07 -14.35
CA GLN A 314 10.02 -36.79 -13.43
C GLN A 314 11.42 -37.02 -14.02
N ALA A 315 11.55 -37.15 -15.34
CA ALA A 315 12.83 -37.27 -16.03
C ALA A 315 13.64 -35.96 -16.08
N ILE A 316 13.01 -34.79 -15.82
CA ILE A 316 13.71 -33.50 -15.75
C ILE A 316 14.47 -33.39 -14.43
N ALA A 317 15.71 -33.90 -14.43
CA ALA A 317 16.60 -33.88 -13.27
C ALA A 317 16.99 -32.45 -12.83
N CYS A 318 17.08 -31.51 -13.77
CA CYS A 318 17.42 -30.12 -13.51
C CYS A 318 16.62 -29.18 -14.44
N VAL A 319 16.04 -28.13 -13.87
CA VAL A 319 15.03 -27.28 -14.48
C VAL A 319 15.60 -25.86 -14.70
N PRO A 320 15.69 -25.36 -15.94
CA PRO A 320 16.24 -24.03 -16.18
C PRO A 320 15.31 -22.93 -15.65
N LEU A 321 15.91 -21.97 -14.95
CA LEU A 321 15.36 -20.65 -14.72
C LEU A 321 15.59 -19.77 -15.96
N THR A 322 14.53 -19.13 -16.45
CA THR A 322 14.57 -18.26 -17.65
C THR A 322 14.18 -16.84 -17.28
N GLU A 323 14.66 -15.86 -18.06
CA GLU A 323 14.33 -14.43 -17.84
C GLU A 323 12.82 -14.17 -17.77
N ALA A 324 12.02 -14.83 -18.62
CA ALA A 324 10.56 -14.73 -18.57
C ALA A 324 9.98 -15.11 -17.19
N ARG A 325 10.44 -16.22 -16.60
CA ARG A 325 10.02 -16.62 -15.24
C ARG A 325 10.50 -15.64 -14.17
N VAL A 326 11.68 -15.02 -14.34
CA VAL A 326 12.16 -13.95 -13.44
C VAL A 326 11.24 -12.74 -13.52
N VAL A 327 10.81 -12.31 -14.72
CA VAL A 327 9.82 -11.23 -14.89
C VAL A 327 8.47 -11.60 -14.26
N ASP A 328 7.97 -12.82 -14.47
CA ASP A 328 6.71 -13.30 -13.88
C ASP A 328 6.74 -13.31 -12.35
N VAL A 329 7.90 -13.57 -11.75
CA VAL A 329 8.11 -13.56 -10.29
C VAL A 329 8.27 -12.13 -9.77
N ALA A 330 9.09 -11.29 -10.41
CA ALA A 330 9.24 -9.88 -10.04
C ALA A 330 7.90 -9.13 -10.04
N ARG A 331 7.07 -9.36 -11.07
CA ARG A 331 5.71 -8.81 -11.13
C ARG A 331 4.88 -9.28 -9.93
N ARG A 332 4.80 -10.59 -9.65
CA ARG A 332 4.04 -11.12 -8.50
C ARG A 332 4.58 -10.68 -7.13
N MET A 333 5.87 -10.32 -7.03
CA MET A 333 6.43 -9.73 -5.81
C MET A 333 5.98 -8.28 -5.59
N LEU A 334 5.66 -7.53 -6.65
CA LEU A 334 5.05 -6.20 -6.56
C LEU A 334 3.52 -6.26 -6.44
N THR A 335 2.86 -7.03 -7.31
CA THR A 335 1.40 -7.02 -7.49
C THR A 335 0.67 -8.06 -6.61
N GLY A 336 1.41 -8.76 -5.75
CA GLY A 336 0.90 -9.88 -4.95
C GLY A 336 0.32 -11.01 -5.81
N THR A 337 -0.73 -11.66 -5.29
CA THR A 337 -1.48 -12.72 -5.98
C THR A 337 -2.59 -12.19 -6.90
N THR A 338 -2.66 -10.88 -7.12
CA THR A 338 -3.74 -10.23 -7.88
C THR A 338 -3.55 -10.46 -9.39
N VAL A 339 -4.18 -11.52 -9.90
CA VAL A 339 -4.27 -11.79 -11.34
C VAL A 339 -5.25 -10.80 -11.97
N LYS A 340 -4.85 -10.15 -13.08
CA LYS A 340 -5.76 -9.35 -13.92
C LYS A 340 -7.00 -10.19 -14.28
N HIS A 341 -8.18 -9.75 -13.86
CA HIS A 341 -9.42 -10.47 -14.18
C HIS A 341 -9.66 -10.43 -15.69
N SER A 342 -9.85 -11.61 -16.30
CA SER A 342 -10.13 -11.72 -17.73
C SER A 342 -11.47 -11.05 -18.05
N VAL A 343 -11.44 -9.98 -18.84
CA VAL A 343 -12.60 -9.10 -19.03
C VAL A 343 -13.59 -9.71 -20.01
N ASP A 344 -14.82 -9.98 -19.54
CA ASP A 344 -15.93 -10.31 -20.45
C ASP A 344 -16.37 -9.05 -21.22
N VAL A 345 -15.79 -8.86 -22.40
CA VAL A 345 -16.11 -7.74 -23.31
C VAL A 345 -17.58 -7.78 -23.77
N ALA A 346 -18.21 -8.96 -23.83
CA ALA A 346 -19.62 -9.09 -24.19
C ALA A 346 -20.55 -8.72 -23.02
N GLY A 347 -20.21 -9.17 -21.80
CA GLY A 347 -20.85 -8.76 -20.55
C GLY A 347 -20.73 -7.26 -20.30
N LEU A 348 -19.54 -6.68 -20.49
CA LEU A 348 -19.31 -5.23 -20.42
C LEU A 348 -20.20 -4.46 -21.42
N ARG A 349 -20.23 -4.90 -22.68
CA ARG A 349 -21.11 -4.31 -23.72
C ARG A 349 -22.57 -4.35 -23.28
N ALA A 350 -23.06 -5.51 -22.85
CA ALA A 350 -24.43 -5.69 -22.40
C ALA A 350 -24.74 -4.86 -21.13
N SER A 351 -23.78 -4.68 -20.23
CA SER A 351 -23.94 -3.90 -19.00
C SER A 351 -23.97 -2.39 -19.28
N LEU A 352 -23.08 -1.88 -20.14
CA LEU A 352 -23.06 -0.47 -20.54
C LEU A 352 -24.36 -0.07 -21.25
N HIS A 353 -24.73 -0.78 -22.32
CA HIS A 353 -25.95 -0.49 -23.12
C HIS A 353 -27.27 -0.71 -22.34
N ARG A 354 -27.25 -1.49 -21.26
CA ARG A 354 -28.42 -1.62 -20.35
C ARG A 354 -28.60 -0.40 -19.46
N HIS A 355 -27.52 0.11 -18.89
CA HIS A 355 -27.57 1.17 -17.87
C HIS A 355 -27.44 2.60 -18.45
N LEU A 356 -26.97 2.74 -19.69
CA LEU A 356 -26.71 4.02 -20.34
C LEU A 356 -27.44 4.07 -21.68
N GLN A 357 -28.25 5.11 -21.89
CA GLN A 357 -29.10 5.27 -23.08
C GLN A 357 -28.71 6.54 -23.86
N GLY A 358 -28.74 6.48 -25.19
CA GLY A 358 -28.43 7.63 -26.05
C GLY A 358 -26.93 7.94 -26.19
N GLN A 359 -26.06 6.99 -25.81
CA GLN A 359 -24.60 7.14 -25.84
C GLN A 359 -23.94 6.06 -26.72
N ASP A 360 -24.73 5.32 -27.50
CA ASP A 360 -24.41 4.04 -28.11
C ASP A 360 -23.06 4.03 -28.87
N PRO A 361 -22.71 5.03 -29.70
CA PRO A 361 -21.39 5.10 -30.37
C PRO A 361 -20.21 5.34 -29.41
N VAL A 362 -20.44 6.04 -28.29
CA VAL A 362 -19.46 6.28 -27.23
C VAL A 362 -19.23 4.97 -26.45
N LEU A 363 -20.31 4.26 -26.10
CA LEU A 363 -20.23 2.96 -25.41
C LEU A 363 -19.48 1.93 -26.26
N ASP A 364 -19.77 1.86 -27.57
CA ASP A 364 -19.09 0.93 -28.48
C ASP A 364 -17.59 1.24 -28.64
N THR A 365 -17.22 2.52 -28.65
CA THR A 365 -15.81 2.94 -28.65
C THR A 365 -15.10 2.55 -27.35
N LEU A 366 -15.78 2.66 -26.21
CA LEU A 366 -15.25 2.22 -24.91
C LEU A 366 -15.09 0.69 -24.83
N VAL A 367 -16.05 -0.07 -25.36
CA VAL A 367 -15.98 -1.55 -25.44
C VAL A 367 -14.83 -2.01 -26.33
N ASP A 368 -14.67 -1.43 -27.52
CA ASP A 368 -13.52 -1.71 -28.40
C ASP A 368 -12.19 -1.38 -27.71
N ARG A 369 -12.11 -0.25 -27.00
CA ARG A 369 -10.89 0.12 -26.29
C ARG A 369 -10.56 -0.82 -25.15
N VAL A 370 -11.52 -1.20 -24.28
CA VAL A 370 -11.29 -2.22 -23.24
C VAL A 370 -10.82 -3.53 -23.88
N GLY A 371 -11.46 -3.99 -24.95
CA GLY A 371 -11.05 -5.21 -25.67
C GLY A 371 -9.63 -5.17 -26.23
N ARG A 372 -9.10 -3.99 -26.59
CA ARG A 372 -7.70 -3.82 -27.04
C ARG A 372 -6.70 -3.78 -25.89
N GLU A 373 -7.02 -3.09 -24.80
CA GLU A 373 -6.18 -3.06 -23.59
C GLU A 373 -6.19 -4.42 -22.86
N GLU A 374 -7.16 -5.28 -23.15
CA GLU A 374 -7.20 -6.64 -22.60
C GLU A 374 -6.08 -7.54 -23.16
N LEU A 375 -5.65 -7.30 -24.41
CA LEU A 375 -4.64 -8.10 -25.11
C LEU A 375 -3.20 -7.95 -24.57
N ASP A 376 -2.91 -6.89 -23.78
CA ASP A 376 -1.61 -6.55 -23.15
C ASP A 376 -0.35 -6.71 -24.03
N VAL A 377 -0.49 -6.58 -25.36
CA VAL A 377 0.57 -6.88 -26.35
C VAL A 377 1.79 -5.97 -26.24
N PHE A 378 1.61 -4.77 -25.66
CA PHE A 378 2.64 -3.74 -25.57
C PHE A 378 2.89 -3.35 -24.12
N PRO A 379 4.09 -3.60 -23.55
CA PRO A 379 4.38 -3.24 -22.17
C PRO A 379 4.30 -1.71 -21.97
N ARG A 380 3.66 -1.30 -20.89
CA ARG A 380 3.51 0.12 -20.48
C ARG A 380 4.23 0.39 -19.16
N THR A 381 4.91 1.53 -19.08
CA THR A 381 5.44 2.10 -17.83
C THR A 381 4.47 3.08 -17.17
N ALA A 382 3.53 3.65 -17.93
CA ALA A 382 2.53 4.61 -17.48
C ALA A 382 1.10 4.03 -17.52
N PRO A 383 0.15 4.54 -16.70
CA PRO A 383 -1.26 4.11 -16.69
C PRO A 383 -1.93 4.25 -18.06
N ILE A 384 -3.01 3.50 -18.24
CA ILE A 384 -3.97 3.77 -19.32
C ILE A 384 -4.83 4.96 -18.87
N ALA A 385 -4.75 6.08 -19.58
CA ALA A 385 -5.44 7.31 -19.21
C ALA A 385 -6.53 7.69 -20.23
N TRP A 386 -7.78 7.85 -19.79
CA TRP A 386 -8.93 8.28 -20.61
C TRP A 386 -9.60 9.54 -20.05
N LEU A 387 -10.03 10.45 -20.93
CA LEU A 387 -10.76 11.68 -20.57
C LEU A 387 -12.16 11.68 -21.18
N PHE A 388 -13.18 11.70 -20.30
CA PHE A 388 -14.59 11.72 -20.66
C PHE A 388 -15.12 13.16 -20.56
N ALA A 389 -15.32 13.82 -21.70
CA ALA A 389 -15.94 15.14 -21.79
C ALA A 389 -17.45 15.03 -22.03
N GLY A 390 -18.25 16.02 -21.61
CA GLY A 390 -19.70 15.98 -21.79
C GLY A 390 -20.45 16.98 -20.92
N ALA A 391 -21.74 17.19 -21.17
CA ALA A 391 -22.62 17.89 -20.25
C ALA A 391 -22.74 17.17 -18.89
N SER A 392 -23.43 17.77 -17.93
CA SER A 392 -23.70 17.12 -16.66
C SER A 392 -24.82 16.07 -16.82
N GLY A 393 -24.75 14.97 -16.09
CA GLY A 393 -25.80 13.94 -16.12
C GLY A 393 -25.86 13.06 -17.38
N VAL A 394 -24.85 13.09 -18.26
CA VAL A 394 -24.83 12.29 -19.52
C VAL A 394 -24.23 10.89 -19.40
N GLY A 395 -23.83 10.46 -18.19
CA GLY A 395 -23.38 9.09 -17.92
C GLY A 395 -21.86 8.87 -17.74
N LYS A 396 -21.02 9.90 -17.85
CA LYS A 396 -19.54 9.83 -17.73
C LYS A 396 -19.06 9.00 -16.51
N THR A 397 -19.42 9.44 -15.31
CA THR A 397 -19.09 8.82 -14.02
C THR A 397 -19.67 7.41 -13.86
N ALA A 398 -20.84 7.14 -14.45
CA ALA A 398 -21.48 5.83 -14.42
C ALA A 398 -20.79 4.84 -15.36
N SER A 399 -20.33 5.29 -16.53
CA SER A 399 -19.51 4.49 -17.46
C SER A 399 -18.23 4.02 -16.76
N ALA A 400 -17.54 4.92 -16.06
CA ALA A 400 -16.33 4.61 -15.31
C ALA A 400 -16.55 3.54 -14.21
N LYS A 401 -17.67 3.62 -13.47
CA LYS A 401 -18.06 2.60 -12.48
C LYS A 401 -18.37 1.24 -13.09
N ILE A 402 -19.11 1.20 -14.21
CA ILE A 402 -19.43 -0.05 -14.93
C ILE A 402 -18.15 -0.68 -15.47
N ILE A 403 -17.25 0.12 -16.05
CA ILE A 403 -15.93 -0.33 -16.53
C ILE A 403 -15.12 -0.92 -15.36
N ALA A 404 -15.05 -0.24 -14.21
CA ALA A 404 -14.33 -0.73 -13.03
C ALA A 404 -14.87 -2.09 -12.54
N GLY A 405 -16.18 -2.19 -12.29
CA GLY A 405 -16.80 -3.44 -11.82
C GLY A 405 -16.67 -4.62 -12.78
N GLN A 406 -16.39 -4.39 -14.07
CA GLN A 406 -16.15 -5.45 -15.07
C GLN A 406 -14.67 -5.74 -15.31
N VAL A 407 -13.78 -4.75 -15.21
CA VAL A 407 -12.34 -4.91 -15.47
C VAL A 407 -11.55 -5.35 -14.24
N THR A 408 -11.98 -4.94 -13.04
CA THR A 408 -11.22 -5.14 -11.79
C THR A 408 -11.99 -5.91 -10.72
N GLY A 409 -13.28 -6.18 -10.96
CA GLY A 409 -14.19 -6.79 -9.98
C GLY A 409 -14.46 -5.92 -8.73
N GLN A 410 -14.05 -4.65 -8.75
CA GLN A 410 -14.08 -3.74 -7.59
C GLN A 410 -14.61 -2.35 -8.00
N GLU A 411 -15.18 -1.60 -7.05
CA GLU A 411 -15.50 -0.18 -7.27
C GLU A 411 -14.21 0.63 -7.55
N PRO A 412 -14.29 1.67 -8.40
CA PRO A 412 -13.14 2.52 -8.69
C PRO A 412 -12.71 3.30 -7.43
N VAL A 413 -11.43 3.68 -7.37
CA VAL A 413 -10.95 4.70 -6.43
C VAL A 413 -11.46 6.05 -6.93
N ILE A 414 -12.46 6.63 -6.26
CA ILE A 414 -13.10 7.88 -6.70
C ILE A 414 -12.52 9.06 -5.94
N LEU A 415 -12.04 10.06 -6.67
CA LEU A 415 -11.70 11.37 -6.11
C LEU A 415 -12.58 12.43 -6.78
N ASN A 416 -13.43 13.07 -5.97
CA ASN A 416 -14.28 14.18 -6.36
C ASN A 416 -13.42 15.45 -6.44
N MET A 417 -13.04 15.88 -7.65
CA MET A 417 -12.07 16.96 -7.85
C MET A 417 -12.60 18.33 -7.42
N THR A 418 -13.91 18.49 -7.21
CA THR A 418 -14.50 19.70 -6.59
C THR A 418 -14.02 19.93 -5.15
N GLU A 419 -13.59 18.88 -4.44
CA GLU A 419 -13.02 19.02 -3.09
C GLU A 419 -11.56 19.46 -3.12
N PHE A 420 -10.88 19.37 -4.26
CA PHE A 420 -9.44 19.60 -4.41
C PHE A 420 -9.13 20.96 -5.06
N HIS A 421 -10.02 21.95 -4.89
CA HIS A 421 -9.93 23.31 -5.44
C HIS A 421 -8.90 24.23 -4.74
N HIS A 422 -8.10 23.69 -3.82
CA HIS A 422 -7.02 24.38 -3.11
C HIS A 422 -5.80 23.46 -2.98
N GLU A 423 -4.60 23.98 -3.26
CA GLU A 423 -3.31 23.30 -3.12
C GLU A 423 -3.17 22.51 -1.80
N SER A 424 -3.59 23.07 -0.67
CA SER A 424 -3.54 22.40 0.64
C SER A 424 -4.32 21.08 0.72
N SER A 425 -5.34 20.89 -0.12
CA SER A 425 -6.09 19.63 -0.21
C SER A 425 -5.29 18.48 -0.82
N MET A 426 -4.16 18.75 -1.50
CA MET A 426 -3.25 17.73 -2.00
C MET A 426 -2.78 16.78 -0.88
N SER A 427 -2.68 17.27 0.36
CA SER A 427 -2.36 16.48 1.55
C SER A 427 -3.31 15.30 1.82
N ARG A 428 -4.56 15.35 1.32
CA ARG A 428 -5.52 14.21 1.36
C ARG A 428 -5.25 13.15 0.29
N ILE A 429 -4.34 13.40 -0.64
CA ILE A 429 -3.88 12.47 -1.68
C ILE A 429 -2.49 11.92 -1.34
N VAL A 430 -1.54 12.80 -1.00
CA VAL A 430 -0.11 12.45 -0.79
C VAL A 430 0.29 12.34 0.68
N GLY A 431 -0.63 12.52 1.63
CA GLY A 431 -0.32 12.68 3.04
C GLY A 431 0.21 14.07 3.40
N ALA A 432 0.32 14.35 4.69
CA ALA A 432 0.92 15.60 5.18
C ALA A 432 2.46 15.50 5.22
N PRO A 433 3.21 16.59 4.90
CA PRO A 433 4.65 16.63 5.09
C PRO A 433 5.06 16.44 6.55
N ALA A 434 6.26 15.89 6.79
CA ALA A 434 6.77 15.68 8.15
C ALA A 434 6.74 16.96 9.00
N GLY A 435 6.19 16.88 10.21
CA GLY A 435 6.06 18.02 11.14
C GLY A 435 4.77 18.84 10.99
N TYR A 436 3.89 18.51 10.04
CA TYR A 436 2.55 19.11 9.94
C TYR A 436 1.49 18.26 10.64
N ILE A 437 0.36 18.86 11.03
CA ILE A 437 -0.76 18.13 11.65
C ILE A 437 -1.23 17.02 10.69
N GLY A 438 -1.23 15.78 11.19
CA GLY A 438 -1.53 14.59 10.39
C GLY A 438 -0.31 13.91 9.76
N SER A 439 0.92 14.42 9.94
CA SER A 439 2.13 13.77 9.40
C SER A 439 2.38 12.38 9.95
N ASP A 440 1.87 12.12 11.17
CA ASP A 440 1.98 10.84 11.89
C ASP A 440 0.67 10.04 11.82
N SER A 441 -0.25 10.41 10.92
CA SER A 441 -1.50 9.67 10.71
C SER A 441 -1.21 8.31 10.07
N ASN A 442 -1.86 7.28 10.60
CA ASN A 442 -1.95 5.93 10.00
C ASN A 442 -3.28 5.74 9.24
N ALA A 443 -3.94 6.83 8.84
CA ALA A 443 -5.09 6.75 7.93
C ALA A 443 -4.64 6.36 6.51
N GLU A 444 -5.32 5.40 5.92
CA GLU A 444 -5.11 4.94 4.54
C GLU A 444 -5.37 6.09 3.55
N LEU A 445 -4.41 6.34 2.66
CA LEU A 445 -4.54 7.29 1.57
C LEU A 445 -5.35 6.68 0.41
N PRO A 446 -6.03 7.48 -0.44
CA PRO A 446 -6.87 6.95 -1.53
C PRO A 446 -6.17 5.95 -2.46
N PHE A 447 -4.84 6.03 -2.56
CA PHE A 447 -4.03 5.25 -3.47
C PHE A 447 -3.21 4.13 -2.83
N ASP A 448 -3.23 3.96 -1.50
CA ASP A 448 -2.53 2.83 -0.84
C ASP A 448 -3.06 1.48 -1.35
N SER A 449 -4.35 1.42 -1.74
CA SER A 449 -4.97 0.25 -2.37
C SER A 449 -4.31 -0.20 -3.69
N LEU A 450 -3.56 0.66 -4.39
CA LEU A 450 -2.79 0.28 -5.59
C LEU A 450 -1.62 -0.66 -5.27
N GLU A 451 -1.12 -0.66 -4.03
CA GLU A 451 0.01 -1.49 -3.62
C GLU A 451 -0.39 -2.97 -3.42
N SER A 452 -1.67 -3.23 -3.10
CA SER A 452 -2.22 -4.59 -3.02
C SER A 452 -2.93 -5.03 -4.30
N ASN A 453 -3.45 -4.07 -5.08
CA ASN A 453 -4.03 -4.30 -6.39
C ASN A 453 -3.67 -3.12 -7.33
N PRO A 454 -2.63 -3.23 -8.16
CA PRO A 454 -2.28 -2.16 -9.11
C PRO A 454 -3.22 -2.14 -10.33
N HIS A 455 -4.03 -3.19 -10.53
CA HIS A 455 -5.10 -3.24 -11.53
C HIS A 455 -6.41 -2.63 -10.99
N ARG A 456 -6.37 -1.34 -10.61
CA ARG A 456 -7.56 -0.57 -10.22
C ARG A 456 -7.94 0.47 -11.27
N VAL A 457 -9.22 0.83 -11.30
CA VAL A 457 -9.69 2.04 -11.97
C VAL A 457 -9.61 3.21 -10.97
N VAL A 458 -8.99 4.31 -11.38
CA VAL A 458 -8.93 5.57 -10.65
C VAL A 458 -9.82 6.58 -11.37
N LEU A 459 -10.82 7.13 -10.68
CA LEU A 459 -11.83 8.02 -11.23
C LEU A 459 -11.65 9.44 -10.68
N LEU A 460 -11.21 10.36 -11.55
CA LEU A 460 -11.04 11.79 -11.25
C LEU A 460 -12.27 12.54 -11.77
N ASP A 461 -13.28 12.70 -10.92
CA ASP A 461 -14.60 13.22 -11.34
C ASP A 461 -14.63 14.76 -11.26
N GLU A 462 -15.06 15.42 -12.34
CA GLU A 462 -15.02 16.89 -12.54
C GLU A 462 -13.61 17.50 -12.47
N PHE A 463 -12.64 16.89 -13.17
CA PHE A 463 -11.20 17.20 -13.13
C PHE A 463 -10.82 18.66 -13.45
N GLU A 464 -11.67 19.42 -14.15
CA GLU A 464 -11.48 20.87 -14.35
C GLU A 464 -11.62 21.71 -13.06
N LYS A 465 -12.07 21.11 -11.95
CA LYS A 465 -12.33 21.78 -10.67
C LYS A 465 -11.20 21.64 -9.65
N ALA A 466 -10.21 20.79 -9.94
CA ALA A 466 -9.01 20.65 -9.12
C ALA A 466 -8.07 21.86 -9.27
N ASP A 467 -7.33 22.13 -8.20
CA ASP A 467 -6.19 23.05 -8.20
C ASP A 467 -5.12 22.60 -9.21
N ARG A 468 -4.41 23.56 -9.83
CA ARG A 468 -3.34 23.29 -10.80
C ARG A 468 -2.19 22.45 -10.23
N ALA A 469 -1.91 22.55 -8.93
CA ALA A 469 -0.94 21.69 -8.27
C ALA A 469 -1.41 20.23 -8.20
N VAL A 470 -2.71 19.98 -7.98
CA VAL A 470 -3.31 18.64 -7.99
C VAL A 470 -3.40 18.09 -9.43
N GLN A 471 -3.71 18.92 -10.42
CA GLN A 471 -3.65 18.50 -11.84
C GLN A 471 -2.21 18.10 -12.26
N ARG A 472 -1.18 18.81 -11.78
CA ARG A 472 0.24 18.47 -12.00
C ARG A 472 0.68 17.19 -11.29
N LEU A 473 0.15 16.91 -10.10
CA LEU A 473 0.39 15.63 -9.42
C LEU A 473 -0.08 14.45 -10.27
N PHE A 474 -1.27 14.57 -10.90
CA PHE A 474 -1.76 13.55 -11.82
C PHE A 474 -1.00 13.55 -13.15
N LEU A 475 -0.49 14.69 -13.64
CA LEU A 475 0.41 14.70 -14.80
C LEU A 475 1.65 13.81 -14.57
N GLN A 476 2.29 13.89 -13.39
CA GLN A 476 3.39 12.98 -13.04
C GLN A 476 2.95 11.50 -13.10
N ALA A 477 1.77 11.18 -12.54
CA ALA A 477 1.21 9.83 -12.58
C ALA A 477 0.97 9.32 -14.02
N LEU A 478 0.52 10.19 -14.93
CA LEU A 478 0.27 9.86 -16.33
C LEU A 478 1.54 9.77 -17.19
N ASP A 479 2.66 10.34 -16.72
CA ASP A 479 3.94 10.40 -17.45
C ASP A 479 4.97 9.40 -16.95
N GLU A 480 5.33 9.52 -15.67
CA GLU A 480 6.38 8.72 -15.04
C GLU A 480 5.84 7.37 -14.54
N GLY A 481 4.51 7.23 -14.49
CA GLY A 481 3.84 6.00 -14.05
C GLY A 481 3.72 5.86 -12.54
N PHE A 482 4.07 6.86 -11.73
CA PHE A 482 3.95 6.82 -10.27
C PHE A 482 3.58 8.18 -9.68
N ILE A 483 3.06 8.16 -8.44
CA ILE A 483 2.94 9.34 -7.57
C ILE A 483 3.94 9.23 -6.42
N THR A 484 4.61 10.32 -6.06
CA THR A 484 5.43 10.39 -4.84
C THR A 484 4.64 11.03 -3.70
N THR A 485 4.59 10.38 -2.54
CA THR A 485 3.91 10.90 -1.33
C THR A 485 4.74 11.97 -0.62
N ALA A 486 4.14 12.74 0.28
CA ALA A 486 4.83 13.74 1.10
C ALA A 486 5.86 13.13 2.08
N ARG A 487 5.83 11.81 2.31
CA ARG A 487 6.85 11.05 3.03
C ARG A 487 7.95 10.46 2.12
N GLY A 488 7.88 10.68 0.80
CA GLY A 488 8.85 10.17 -0.19
C GLY A 488 8.62 8.74 -0.67
N LYS A 489 7.52 8.09 -0.26
CA LYS A 489 7.09 6.78 -0.79
C LYS A 489 6.60 6.95 -2.23
N ARG A 490 6.83 5.98 -3.11
CA ARG A 490 6.28 5.97 -4.47
C ARG A 490 5.15 4.95 -4.58
N ILE A 491 4.04 5.35 -5.21
CA ILE A 491 2.88 4.51 -5.49
C ILE A 491 2.82 4.29 -7.00
N ASP A 492 2.83 3.03 -7.45
CA ASP A 492 2.80 2.65 -8.87
C ASP A 492 1.38 2.81 -9.47
N PHE A 493 1.32 3.46 -10.63
CA PHE A 493 0.13 3.64 -11.47
C PHE A 493 0.26 2.90 -12.82
N SER A 494 1.40 2.27 -13.13
CA SER A 494 1.72 1.67 -14.44
C SER A 494 0.76 0.59 -14.94
N LYS A 495 -0.13 0.07 -14.08
CA LYS A 495 -1.17 -0.93 -14.39
C LYS A 495 -2.59 -0.44 -14.12
N ALA A 496 -2.75 0.79 -13.65
CA ALA A 496 -4.04 1.40 -13.35
C ALA A 496 -4.71 1.94 -14.63
N LEU A 497 -6.04 1.99 -14.60
CA LEU A 497 -6.87 2.68 -15.59
C LEU A 497 -7.37 4.00 -14.98
N VAL A 498 -6.74 5.11 -15.35
CA VAL A 498 -7.14 6.45 -14.91
C VAL A 498 -8.22 6.97 -15.84
N ILE A 499 -9.41 7.25 -15.31
CA ILE A 499 -10.53 7.87 -16.02
C ILE A 499 -10.79 9.24 -15.40
N ALA A 500 -10.49 10.31 -16.13
CA ALA A 500 -10.91 11.66 -15.77
C ALA A 500 -12.27 11.97 -16.40
N THR A 501 -13.16 12.65 -15.68
CA THR A 501 -14.39 13.24 -16.25
C THR A 501 -14.29 14.75 -16.24
N THR A 502 -14.91 15.41 -17.21
CA THR A 502 -14.97 16.87 -17.25
C THR A 502 -16.30 17.40 -17.76
N ASN A 503 -16.75 18.55 -17.23
CA ASN A 503 -17.87 19.32 -17.77
C ASN A 503 -17.43 20.44 -18.74
N ALA A 504 -16.15 20.47 -19.14
CA ALA A 504 -15.65 21.33 -20.20
C ALA A 504 -16.23 20.99 -21.59
N ALA A 505 -15.98 21.86 -22.57
CA ALA A 505 -16.36 21.70 -23.99
C ALA A 505 -17.88 21.59 -24.31
N ARG A 506 -18.79 21.81 -23.36
CA ARG A 506 -20.26 21.72 -23.53
C ARG A 506 -20.79 22.43 -24.78
N GLU A 507 -20.42 23.68 -24.99
CA GLU A 507 -20.89 24.50 -26.11
C GLU A 507 -20.48 23.93 -27.48
N SER A 508 -19.30 23.30 -27.55
CA SER A 508 -18.80 22.61 -28.75
C SER A 508 -19.44 21.23 -28.95
N LEU A 509 -20.07 20.66 -27.92
CA LEU A 509 -20.83 19.41 -27.96
C LEU A 509 -22.33 19.63 -28.27
N ASP A 510 -22.88 20.82 -27.97
CA ASP A 510 -24.31 21.14 -28.15
C ASP A 510 -24.74 21.37 -29.62
N GLY A 511 -23.80 21.31 -30.58
CA GLY A 511 -24.08 21.19 -32.01
C GLY A 511 -24.55 22.47 -32.73
N ARG A 512 -24.61 23.63 -32.04
CA ARG A 512 -25.02 24.92 -32.61
C ARG A 512 -23.95 25.53 -33.53
N GLN A 513 -23.87 25.02 -34.76
CA GLN A 513 -23.24 25.73 -35.87
C GLN A 513 -24.30 26.56 -36.61
N THR A 514 -24.08 27.88 -36.73
CA THR A 514 -25.01 28.80 -37.41
C THR A 514 -24.91 28.64 -38.94
N GLY A 515 -25.48 27.56 -39.48
CA GLY A 515 -25.45 27.25 -40.91
C GLY A 515 -26.46 26.18 -41.32
N PHE A 516 -26.92 26.24 -42.57
CA PHE A 516 -27.95 25.36 -43.10
C PHE A 516 -27.43 23.93 -43.32
N GLY A 517 -27.66 23.03 -42.35
CA GLY A 517 -27.32 21.61 -42.45
C GLY A 517 -28.06 20.76 -41.41
N THR A 518 -29.19 20.18 -41.79
CA THR A 518 -30.10 19.43 -40.91
C THR A 518 -29.68 17.97 -40.76
N GLY A 519 -28.69 17.69 -39.90
CA GLY A 519 -28.33 16.32 -39.54
C GLY A 519 -27.44 16.26 -38.29
N PRO A 520 -27.60 15.23 -37.42
CA PRO A 520 -26.76 15.05 -36.25
C PRO A 520 -25.33 14.72 -36.67
N LYS A 521 -24.38 15.62 -36.41
CA LYS A 521 -22.96 15.39 -36.64
C LYS A 521 -22.30 14.86 -35.37
N THR A 522 -21.69 13.68 -35.46
CA THR A 522 -20.73 13.19 -34.44
C THR A 522 -19.65 14.24 -34.22
N VAL A 523 -19.42 14.64 -32.96
CA VAL A 523 -18.48 15.71 -32.64
C VAL A 523 -17.05 15.25 -32.93
N SER A 524 -16.32 16.03 -33.75
CA SER A 524 -14.98 15.61 -34.19
C SER A 524 -13.98 15.67 -33.04
N HIS A 525 -13.06 14.70 -32.99
CA HIS A 525 -11.96 14.67 -32.01
C HIS A 525 -11.10 15.95 -32.07
N ARG A 526 -10.99 16.59 -33.25
CA ARG A 526 -10.29 17.88 -33.40
C ARG A 526 -11.01 19.02 -32.68
N SER A 527 -12.31 19.19 -32.92
CA SER A 527 -13.12 20.22 -32.23
C SER A 527 -13.22 19.99 -30.73
N LEU A 528 -13.26 18.72 -30.29
CA LEU A 528 -13.24 18.36 -28.87
C LEU A 528 -11.92 18.81 -28.20
N ASN A 529 -10.77 18.47 -28.80
CA ASN A 529 -9.47 18.85 -28.27
C ASN A 529 -9.27 20.39 -28.25
N THR A 530 -9.72 21.10 -29.29
CA THR A 530 -9.65 22.57 -29.32
C THR A 530 -10.44 23.22 -28.19
N ALA A 531 -11.61 22.67 -27.84
CA ALA A 531 -12.43 23.18 -26.74
C ALA A 531 -11.85 22.81 -25.36
N LEU A 532 -11.27 21.61 -25.21
CA LEU A 532 -10.63 21.17 -23.96
C LEU A 532 -9.32 21.93 -23.67
N ALA A 533 -8.58 22.35 -24.70
CA ALA A 533 -7.35 23.13 -24.59
C ALA A 533 -7.55 24.57 -24.05
N GLN A 534 -8.80 25.00 -23.85
CA GLN A 534 -9.13 26.25 -23.14
C GLN A 534 -9.14 26.07 -21.61
N VAL A 535 -9.16 24.82 -21.12
CA VAL A 535 -9.34 24.45 -19.71
C VAL A 535 -8.14 23.68 -19.17
N PHE A 536 -7.65 22.71 -19.95
CA PHE A 536 -6.50 21.88 -19.60
C PHE A 536 -5.30 22.21 -20.48
N ASP A 537 -4.10 22.12 -19.91
CA ASP A 537 -2.86 22.38 -20.64
C ASP A 537 -2.62 21.30 -21.70
N ALA A 538 -2.05 21.69 -22.86
CA ALA A 538 -1.84 20.78 -23.99
C ALA A 538 -0.95 19.57 -23.65
N GLU A 539 -0.02 19.76 -22.71
CA GLU A 539 0.82 18.69 -22.16
C GLU A 539 0.00 17.58 -21.48
N LEU A 540 -0.93 17.98 -20.60
CA LEU A 540 -1.84 17.08 -19.87
C LEU A 540 -2.84 16.41 -20.81
N LEU A 541 -3.38 17.15 -21.78
CA LEU A 541 -4.25 16.58 -22.83
C LEU A 541 -3.52 15.55 -23.71
N GLY A 542 -2.22 15.72 -23.93
CA GLY A 542 -1.39 14.80 -24.69
C GLY A 542 -1.21 13.41 -24.04
N ARG A 543 -1.52 13.26 -22.75
CA ARG A 543 -1.32 12.00 -22.00
C ARG A 543 -2.57 11.13 -21.96
N PHE A 544 -3.74 11.70 -22.24
CA PHE A 544 -4.98 10.94 -22.34
C PHE A 544 -5.03 10.13 -23.64
N SER A 545 -4.65 8.85 -23.55
CA SER A 545 -4.66 7.83 -24.61
C SER A 545 -6.02 7.62 -25.31
N LEU A 546 -7.11 8.13 -24.73
CA LEU A 546 -8.43 8.29 -25.35
C LEU A 546 -9.06 9.58 -24.80
N VAL A 547 -9.57 10.44 -25.69
CA VAL A 547 -10.41 11.59 -25.31
C VAL A 547 -11.74 11.45 -26.04
N ILE A 548 -12.86 11.40 -25.30
CA ILE A 548 -14.17 11.09 -25.89
C ILE A 548 -15.27 12.01 -25.35
N GLY A 549 -16.12 12.48 -26.26
CA GLY A 549 -17.25 13.35 -25.94
C GLY A 549 -18.54 12.54 -25.82
N PHE A 550 -19.21 12.66 -24.68
CA PHE A 550 -20.57 12.14 -24.46
C PHE A 550 -21.60 13.11 -25.04
N ASN A 551 -22.62 12.57 -25.68
CA ASN A 551 -23.68 13.33 -26.34
C ASN A 551 -24.60 14.01 -25.30
N PRO A 552 -25.15 15.20 -25.59
CA PRO A 552 -26.33 15.71 -24.89
C PRO A 552 -27.48 14.68 -24.94
N ILE A 553 -28.26 14.57 -23.86
CA ILE A 553 -29.43 13.70 -23.81
C ILE A 553 -30.61 14.39 -24.48
N ASP A 554 -31.24 13.71 -25.44
CA ASP A 554 -32.51 14.09 -26.07
C ASP A 554 -33.73 13.55 -25.31
N GLU A 555 -34.93 14.01 -25.70
CA GLU A 555 -36.21 13.64 -25.05
C GLU A 555 -36.51 12.14 -25.16
N ASP A 556 -36.23 11.51 -26.31
CA ASP A 556 -36.44 10.07 -26.53
C ASP A 556 -35.51 9.21 -25.67
N SER A 557 -34.25 9.64 -25.47
CA SER A 557 -33.31 9.02 -24.54
C SER A 557 -33.71 9.26 -23.09
N TYR A 558 -34.19 10.46 -22.75
CA TYR A 558 -34.68 10.78 -21.41
C TYR A 558 -35.94 9.95 -21.04
N GLY A 559 -36.88 9.78 -21.95
CA GLY A 559 -38.05 8.90 -21.78
C GLY A 559 -37.69 7.43 -21.56
N ARG A 560 -36.66 6.93 -22.27
CA ARG A 560 -36.06 5.60 -22.02
C ARG A 560 -35.40 5.52 -20.64
N ILE A 561 -34.67 6.55 -20.22
CA ILE A 561 -34.03 6.63 -18.89
C ILE A 561 -35.06 6.64 -17.75
N LEU A 562 -36.13 7.43 -17.87
CA LEU A 562 -37.27 7.44 -16.94
C LEU A 562 -37.86 6.03 -16.80
N SER A 563 -38.13 5.38 -17.94
CA SER A 563 -38.71 4.03 -17.98
C SER A 563 -37.79 2.98 -17.34
N SER A 564 -36.48 3.03 -17.62
CA SER A 564 -35.48 2.12 -17.05
C SER A 564 -35.32 2.30 -15.53
N HIS A 565 -35.26 3.56 -15.06
CA HIS A 565 -35.24 3.86 -13.62
C HIS A 565 -36.49 3.34 -12.92
N TYR A 566 -37.66 3.46 -13.54
CA TYR A 566 -38.91 2.96 -12.97
C TYR A 566 -38.89 1.44 -12.77
N VAL A 567 -38.49 0.68 -13.78
CA VAL A 567 -38.37 -0.79 -13.68
C VAL A 567 -37.44 -1.16 -12.53
N GLN A 568 -36.24 -0.57 -12.48
CA GLN A 568 -35.26 -0.84 -11.42
C GLN A 568 -35.76 -0.49 -10.00
N GLN A 569 -36.49 0.63 -9.83
CA GLN A 569 -37.07 0.96 -8.52
C GLN A 569 -38.23 0.02 -8.17
N ARG A 570 -39.07 -0.34 -9.14
CA ARG A 570 -40.19 -1.27 -8.95
C ARG A 570 -39.73 -2.68 -8.57
N GLU A 571 -38.64 -3.16 -9.16
CA GLU A 571 -38.00 -4.44 -8.79
C GLU A 571 -37.52 -4.42 -7.33
N ARG A 572 -36.78 -3.39 -6.92
CA ARG A 572 -36.33 -3.24 -5.51
C ARG A 572 -37.50 -3.12 -4.53
N ILE A 573 -38.60 -2.47 -4.91
CA ILE A 573 -39.83 -2.39 -4.11
C ILE A 573 -40.55 -3.74 -4.08
N LEU A 574 -40.47 -4.54 -5.14
CA LEU A 574 -41.05 -5.90 -5.20
C LEU A 574 -40.32 -6.86 -4.28
N GLU A 575 -38.98 -6.82 -4.27
CA GLU A 575 -38.13 -7.59 -3.35
C GLU A 575 -38.39 -7.21 -1.89
N ALA A 576 -38.32 -5.90 -1.56
CA ALA A 576 -38.37 -5.43 -0.18
C ALA A 576 -39.79 -5.33 0.40
N ARG A 577 -40.80 -5.03 -0.44
CA ARG A 577 -42.19 -4.73 -0.03
C ARG A 577 -43.23 -5.14 -1.10
N PRO A 578 -43.41 -6.45 -1.39
CA PRO A 578 -44.25 -6.93 -2.49
C PRO A 578 -45.63 -6.27 -2.60
N ARG A 579 -46.33 -6.08 -1.47
CA ARG A 579 -47.66 -5.45 -1.41
C ARG A 579 -47.71 -4.03 -1.99
N LEU A 580 -46.60 -3.27 -1.94
CA LEU A 580 -46.52 -1.94 -2.56
C LEU A 580 -46.20 -2.04 -4.05
N ALA A 581 -45.33 -2.98 -4.47
CA ALA A 581 -45.04 -3.19 -5.89
C ALA A 581 -46.25 -3.71 -6.68
N HIS A 582 -47.16 -4.46 -6.06
CA HIS A 582 -48.43 -4.85 -6.68
C HIS A 582 -49.42 -3.70 -6.86
N ALA A 583 -49.25 -2.58 -6.13
CA ALA A 583 -50.02 -1.34 -6.34
C ALA A 583 -49.41 -0.45 -7.45
N LEU A 584 -48.29 -0.86 -8.06
CA LEU A 584 -47.58 -0.14 -9.11
C LEU A 584 -47.71 -0.91 -10.45
N PRO A 585 -48.05 -0.23 -11.58
CA PRO A 585 -48.23 -0.88 -12.88
C PRO A 585 -46.94 -1.54 -13.39
N PRO A 586 -46.99 -2.48 -14.35
CA PRO A 586 -45.79 -3.16 -14.84
C PRO A 586 -44.78 -2.20 -15.52
N ALA A 587 -45.28 -1.14 -16.16
CA ALA A 587 -44.53 -0.03 -16.73
C ALA A 587 -45.30 1.29 -16.49
N ILE A 588 -44.64 2.43 -16.68
CA ILE A 588 -45.31 3.74 -16.61
C ILE A 588 -46.31 3.83 -17.78
N PRO A 589 -47.57 4.26 -17.56
CA PRO A 589 -48.51 4.55 -18.65
C PRO A 589 -47.96 5.63 -19.59
N ALA A 590 -48.21 5.52 -20.90
CA ALA A 590 -47.67 6.47 -21.88
C ALA A 590 -48.14 7.92 -21.65
N SER A 591 -49.35 8.11 -21.11
CA SER A 591 -49.87 9.40 -20.63
C SER A 591 -48.98 10.02 -19.56
N ASP A 592 -48.64 9.21 -18.56
CA ASP A 592 -47.89 9.63 -17.37
C ASP A 592 -46.43 9.87 -17.71
N LEU A 593 -45.82 8.98 -18.51
CA LEU A 593 -44.43 9.14 -18.97
C LEU A 593 -44.23 10.47 -19.71
N ARG A 594 -45.21 10.87 -20.53
CA ARG A 594 -45.21 12.17 -21.21
C ARG A 594 -45.28 13.34 -20.21
N VAL A 595 -46.17 13.30 -19.23
CA VAL A 595 -46.28 14.36 -18.21
C VAL A 595 -44.99 14.45 -17.37
N ILE A 596 -44.41 13.31 -16.98
CA ILE A 596 -43.13 13.27 -16.25
C ILE A 596 -42.00 13.88 -17.10
N LEU A 597 -41.95 13.56 -18.40
CA LEU A 597 -40.96 14.12 -19.33
C LEU A 597 -41.12 15.64 -19.46
N GLU A 598 -42.32 16.12 -19.78
CA GLU A 598 -42.65 17.55 -19.92
C GLU A 598 -42.37 18.36 -18.64
N GLN A 599 -42.46 17.74 -17.45
CA GLN A 599 -42.21 18.39 -16.15
C GLN A 599 -40.77 18.28 -15.63
N SER A 600 -39.94 17.37 -16.15
CA SER A 600 -38.61 17.07 -15.55
C SER A 600 -37.44 17.04 -16.53
N PHE A 601 -37.66 17.03 -17.84
CA PHE A 601 -36.58 17.12 -18.82
C PHE A 601 -35.96 18.52 -18.87
N VAL A 602 -34.68 18.61 -18.52
CA VAL A 602 -33.87 19.83 -18.67
C VAL A 602 -32.56 19.44 -19.34
N ARG A 603 -32.41 19.77 -20.63
CA ARG A 603 -31.22 19.41 -21.45
C ARG A 603 -29.89 19.75 -20.76
N GLU A 604 -29.83 20.88 -20.05
CA GLU A 604 -28.63 21.34 -19.32
C GLU A 604 -28.25 20.49 -18.09
N HIS A 605 -29.15 19.61 -17.62
CA HIS A 605 -28.96 18.74 -16.46
C HIS A 605 -28.87 17.24 -16.84
N GLY A 606 -29.13 16.90 -18.11
CA GLY A 606 -29.12 15.52 -18.60
C GLY A 606 -30.07 14.63 -17.80
N ALA A 607 -29.61 13.43 -17.44
CA ALA A 607 -30.41 12.47 -16.66
C ALA A 607 -30.59 12.83 -15.18
N ARG A 608 -29.89 13.85 -14.62
CA ARG A 608 -29.90 14.11 -13.16
C ARG A 608 -31.31 14.26 -12.55
N PRO A 609 -32.32 14.87 -13.21
CA PRO A 609 -33.67 14.96 -12.63
C PRO A 609 -34.47 13.64 -12.63
N ALA A 610 -34.16 12.70 -13.55
CA ALA A 610 -35.00 11.53 -13.82
C ALA A 610 -35.24 10.64 -12.59
N ALA A 611 -34.18 10.34 -11.84
CA ALA A 611 -34.26 9.51 -10.63
C ALA A 611 -35.11 10.15 -9.52
N ARG A 612 -35.20 11.50 -9.46
CA ARG A 612 -36.11 12.21 -8.56
C ARG A 612 -37.54 12.18 -9.08
N ALA A 613 -37.74 12.46 -10.36
CA ALA A 613 -39.06 12.49 -10.99
C ALA A 613 -39.78 11.13 -10.87
N ILE A 614 -39.06 10.03 -11.13
CA ILE A 614 -39.57 8.67 -10.93
C ILE A 614 -39.88 8.36 -9.47
N ARG A 615 -39.04 8.80 -8.53
CA ARG A 615 -39.31 8.61 -7.10
C ARG A 615 -40.61 9.30 -6.68
N THR A 616 -40.75 10.59 -7.01
CA THR A 616 -41.95 11.37 -6.68
C THR A 616 -43.21 10.75 -7.30
N TRP A 617 -43.18 10.35 -8.58
CA TRP A 617 -44.33 9.68 -9.21
C TRP A 617 -44.69 8.34 -8.54
N ILE A 618 -43.69 7.55 -8.11
CA ILE A 618 -43.93 6.31 -7.32
C ILE A 618 -44.57 6.64 -5.97
N GLU A 619 -44.05 7.64 -5.26
CA GLU A 619 -44.55 8.08 -3.96
C GLU A 619 -46.00 8.58 -4.06
N ASP A 620 -46.30 9.45 -5.02
CA ASP A 620 -47.64 9.98 -5.29
C ASP A 620 -48.63 8.86 -5.67
N ARG A 621 -48.22 7.92 -6.54
CA ARG A 621 -49.06 6.76 -6.90
C ARG A 621 -49.36 5.86 -5.71
N LEU A 622 -48.39 5.63 -4.82
CA LEU A 622 -48.60 4.83 -3.60
C LEU A 622 -49.44 5.56 -2.54
N LEU A 623 -49.33 6.89 -2.44
CA LEU A 623 -50.19 7.70 -1.58
C LEU A 623 -51.65 7.70 -2.08
N ALA A 624 -51.86 7.90 -3.39
CA ALA A 624 -53.19 7.82 -4.00
C ALA A 624 -53.85 6.45 -3.80
N ALA A 625 -53.09 5.35 -3.97
CA ALA A 625 -53.57 3.99 -3.72
C ALA A 625 -54.00 3.77 -2.26
N ARG A 626 -53.28 4.34 -1.29
CA ARG A 626 -53.65 4.29 0.14
C ARG A 626 -54.90 5.11 0.45
N GLY A 627 -55.01 6.33 -0.10
CA GLY A 627 -56.20 7.18 0.07
C GLY A 627 -57.47 6.51 -0.48
N ALA A 628 -57.37 5.85 -1.63
CA ALA A 628 -58.46 5.06 -2.20
C ALA A 628 -58.88 3.90 -1.28
N GLN A 629 -57.92 3.18 -0.67
CA GLN A 629 -58.23 2.09 0.27
C GLN A 629 -58.85 2.59 1.58
N GLN A 630 -58.46 3.77 2.08
CA GLN A 630 -59.08 4.39 3.26
C GLN A 630 -60.52 4.86 2.99
N ASN A 631 -60.76 5.54 1.87
CA ASN A 631 -62.12 5.95 1.50
C ASN A 631 -63.04 4.75 1.21
N ALA A 632 -62.51 3.64 0.69
CA ALA A 632 -63.25 2.39 0.48
C ALA A 632 -63.54 1.59 1.77
N SER A 633 -62.99 2.00 2.91
CA SER A 633 -63.18 1.34 4.22
C SER A 633 -63.88 2.22 5.27
N ALA A 634 -64.34 3.42 4.88
CA ALA A 634 -65.25 4.22 5.68
C ALA A 634 -66.67 3.60 5.64
N PRO A 635 -67.29 3.26 6.79
CA PRO A 635 -68.66 2.76 6.81
C PRO A 635 -69.63 3.88 6.40
N GLY A 636 -70.66 3.53 5.62
CA GLY A 636 -71.60 4.50 5.05
C GLY A 636 -72.35 5.28 6.14
N VAL A 637 -72.29 6.61 6.07
CA VAL A 637 -73.10 7.50 6.90
C VAL A 637 -74.56 7.33 6.52
N LEU A 638 -75.38 6.84 7.46
CA LEU A 638 -76.83 6.78 7.32
C LEU A 638 -77.39 8.20 7.13
N VAL A 639 -78.05 8.44 6.00
CA VAL A 639 -78.88 9.63 5.80
C VAL A 639 -80.16 9.44 6.64
N PRO A 640 -80.45 10.28 7.64
CA PRO A 640 -81.73 10.24 8.34
C PRO A 640 -82.81 10.82 7.42
N ALA A 641 -83.90 10.07 7.23
CA ALA A 641 -85.04 10.56 6.47
C ALA A 641 -85.87 11.55 7.31
N GLN A 642 -86.05 12.77 6.80
CA GLN A 642 -87.06 13.72 7.29
C GLN A 642 -87.68 14.46 6.12
N ASP A 643 -88.96 14.22 5.86
CA ASP A 643 -89.83 15.17 5.17
C ASP A 643 -91.31 14.85 5.47
N ALA A 644 -91.91 15.55 6.46
CA ALA A 644 -93.36 15.52 6.73
C ALA A 644 -93.83 16.60 7.73
N ALA A 645 -94.13 17.79 7.20
CA ALA A 645 -95.17 18.73 7.66
C ALA A 645 -95.07 19.50 9.01
N ALA A 646 -95.51 20.77 8.92
CA ALA A 646 -95.76 21.76 9.99
C ALA A 646 -94.55 22.23 10.84
N GLY A 647 -94.45 23.50 11.23
CA GLY A 647 -95.27 24.67 10.86
C GLY A 647 -95.01 25.87 11.76
N GLU A 648 -95.36 27.06 11.27
CA GLU A 648 -95.57 28.32 12.01
C GLU A 648 -94.40 29.03 12.76
N GLN A 649 -94.13 30.25 12.27
CA GLN A 649 -93.94 31.51 13.02
C GLN A 649 -92.62 31.82 13.79
N LEU A 650 -92.14 33.05 13.47
CA LEU A 650 -91.21 33.94 14.20
C LEU A 650 -89.73 33.52 14.29
#